data_AF-A0A061IQ15-F1
#
_entry.id   AF-A0A061IQ15-F1
#
_cell.length_a   1.000
_cell.length_b   1.000
_cell.length_c   1.000
_cell.angle_alpha   90.00
_cell.angle_beta   90.00
_cell.angle_gamma   90.00
#
_symmetry.space_group_name_H-M   'P 1'
#
loop_
_entity.id
_entity.type
_entity.pdbx_description
1 polymer ?
#
loop_
_entity_poly.entity_id
_entity_poly.type
_entity_poly.pdbx_seq_one_letter_code
_entity_poly.pdbx_strand_id
1 'polypeptide(L)'
;MQSCLQGIPESLFPGAGKTWVPSDSLGSSGVLRVPCEVFYFGLVRLLLDNLNLLIVPNWDPDICPASEDESGEWKNFRLPEYINPVHYDLEVKPLMEEDRYTGRVTISVNISKPTRDLWLHIRETRITKLPELRKPSGEQVPIRRCFEYKKQEYVVIQAGEELPATSGDSVYLLTMEFAGWLNGSLVGFYRTTYTENGQVKSIAATDHEPTDARKSFPCFDEPNKKATYNISIIHPKTYSALSNMPVEKEETLDTNWKKTTFMKSVPMSTYLVCFAVHQFTSVQRMSNSGKPLTIYVQPEQKQTAEYAANITKAVFDYFEEYFALNYSLPKLDKIAIPDFGTGAMENWGLITYRETNLLYDPNESASSNQQRVASVIAHELVHQWFGNIVTMDWWEDLWLNEGFASFFEFLGVDHAEADWQMRSQVLLEDVLPVQEDDSLVSSHPVVVTVSTPAEITSVFDGISYSKGASILRMLEDWITPEKFQKGCQNYLKKFQFRNAKTSDFWESLEEASNQPVKEVMDSWTSQMGYPVITVKERKNLSQKRFLLDSTADPYEPPSMLNYTWNIPIKWAENDNSNVVVYNRSEKEGITLNSGLGGDVFLKINPDHIGFYRVNYEAETWDRIAETLSSNHLNFSTADRTSFIDDAFALARAQLLNYGKALNLTSYLKSEEDFLPWQRAISALTYIISMFEDDRELYPMIETYFQGRVKPIADSLGWQDNGTHIEKLLRASVLGFACKMGDREALNNASQLFDNWLQKNENIPVNLRLLAYRYGMQNSGNETSWNYTLDQYQKTSLAQEKEKLLYGLASVKNVTLLYLDMLKDPDIIKSQDVFTVIRYISYNSYGKSMAWNWIQLNWDYLVNRFTINDRNLGRIVTIAEPFNTELQLWEMESFFAKYPNAGAGAQPRQQVLETVKNNIEWLKQNRETIRDWFASLPKDS
;
A
#
# COMPACT_ATOMS: atom_id res chain seq x y z
N MET A 1 -26.62 4.40 -53.59
CA MET A 1 -25.38 5.22 -53.49
C MET A 1 -25.44 6.50 -54.33
N GLN A 2 -26.13 6.56 -55.47
CA GLN A 2 -26.22 7.80 -56.27
C GLN A 2 -27.32 8.79 -55.85
N SER A 3 -28.01 8.54 -54.73
CA SER A 3 -29.07 9.42 -54.19
C SER A 3 -28.76 10.04 -52.82
N CYS A 4 -27.53 9.91 -52.31
CA CYS A 4 -27.14 10.44 -50.98
C CYS A 4 -26.12 11.59 -51.03
N LEU A 5 -25.83 12.15 -52.21
CA LEU A 5 -24.81 13.19 -52.39
C LEU A 5 -25.33 14.46 -53.09
N GLN A 6 -26.56 14.86 -52.79
CA GLN A 6 -27.03 16.22 -53.06
C GLN A 6 -27.21 16.95 -51.73
N GLY A 7 -26.19 17.70 -51.30
CA GLY A 7 -26.28 18.48 -50.07
C GLY A 7 -24.97 19.02 -49.49
N ILE A 8 -23.82 18.81 -50.12
CA ILE A 8 -22.53 19.31 -49.60
C ILE A 8 -22.07 20.50 -50.46
N PRO A 9 -21.92 21.72 -49.90
CA PRO A 9 -21.37 22.87 -50.62
C PRO A 9 -19.92 22.62 -51.06
N GLU A 10 -19.59 23.02 -52.29
CA GLU A 10 -18.26 22.93 -52.93
C GLU A 10 -17.15 23.78 -52.27
N SER A 11 -17.40 24.40 -51.12
CA SER A 11 -16.42 25.26 -50.42
C SER A 11 -15.46 24.53 -49.49
N LEU A 12 -15.53 23.19 -49.38
CA LEU A 12 -14.76 22.43 -48.39
C LEU A 12 -13.49 21.74 -48.90
N PHE A 13 -13.22 21.68 -50.21
CA PHE A 13 -11.97 21.10 -50.73
C PHE A 13 -11.56 21.64 -52.12
N PRO A 14 -10.60 22.59 -52.23
CA PRO A 14 -9.98 22.91 -53.51
C PRO A 14 -8.80 21.95 -53.75
N GLY A 15 -8.93 21.09 -54.77
CA GLY A 15 -7.79 20.47 -55.44
C GLY A 15 -7.39 19.06 -54.98
N ALA A 16 -8.05 18.05 -55.54
CA ALA A 16 -7.40 16.78 -55.89
C ALA A 16 -8.21 16.09 -56.99
N GLY A 17 -7.57 15.88 -58.14
CA GLY A 17 -8.18 15.36 -59.36
C GLY A 17 -8.67 13.91 -59.23
N LYS A 18 -9.78 13.64 -59.90
CA LYS A 18 -10.40 12.32 -60.07
C LYS A 18 -9.64 11.49 -61.11
N THR A 19 -9.29 10.25 -60.78
CA THR A 19 -9.35 9.11 -61.70
C THR A 19 -9.46 7.81 -60.91
N TRP A 20 -10.58 7.09 -61.06
CA TRP A 20 -10.69 5.65 -60.78
C TRP A 20 -11.36 4.98 -62.00
N VAL A 21 -10.74 3.91 -62.50
CA VAL A 21 -11.24 3.02 -63.54
C VAL A 21 -11.51 1.65 -62.89
N PRO A 22 -12.59 0.93 -63.21
CA PRO A 22 -13.04 -0.25 -62.47
C PRO A 22 -12.59 -1.58 -63.10
N SER A 23 -12.52 -2.65 -62.30
CA SER A 23 -12.70 -4.01 -62.79
C SER A 23 -13.23 -4.95 -61.70
N ASP A 24 -14.37 -5.56 -62.02
CA ASP A 24 -15.06 -6.63 -61.28
C ASP A 24 -14.26 -7.94 -61.22
N SER A 25 -14.45 -8.74 -60.15
CA SER A 25 -15.12 -10.06 -60.20
C SER A 25 -14.73 -11.01 -59.04
N LEU A 26 -15.72 -11.84 -58.64
CA LEU A 26 -15.68 -13.03 -57.77
C LEU A 26 -15.59 -12.75 -56.25
N GLY A 27 -16.41 -13.31 -55.35
CA GLY A 27 -17.49 -14.27 -55.40
C GLY A 27 -17.85 -14.68 -53.95
N SER A 28 -19.14 -14.62 -53.61
CA SER A 28 -19.87 -15.33 -52.52
C SER A 28 -19.17 -15.68 -51.18
N SER A 29 -19.57 -15.02 -50.08
CA SER A 29 -20.25 -15.65 -48.93
C SER A 29 -20.53 -14.65 -47.77
N GLY A 30 -21.80 -14.55 -47.34
CA GLY A 30 -22.24 -14.26 -45.97
C GLY A 30 -21.80 -12.96 -45.29
N VAL A 31 -22.47 -11.83 -45.59
CA VAL A 31 -22.36 -10.59 -44.79
C VAL A 31 -23.54 -10.49 -43.81
N LEU A 32 -23.23 -10.47 -42.50
CA LEU A 32 -24.14 -10.03 -41.44
C LEU A 32 -24.56 -8.57 -41.72
N ARG A 33 -25.87 -8.34 -41.79
CA ARG A 33 -26.45 -6.98 -41.87
C ARG A 33 -26.28 -6.28 -40.53
N VAL A 34 -25.40 -5.29 -40.47
CA VAL A 34 -25.38 -4.27 -39.40
C VAL A 34 -26.31 -3.12 -39.84
N PRO A 35 -27.29 -2.69 -39.02
CA PRO A 35 -28.17 -1.57 -39.38
C PRO A 35 -27.42 -0.24 -39.48
N CYS A 36 -27.79 0.61 -40.44
CA CYS A 36 -27.24 1.95 -40.69
C CYS A 36 -27.27 2.92 -39.49
N GLU A 37 -27.95 2.59 -38.39
CA GLU A 37 -27.97 3.40 -37.17
C GLU A 37 -26.64 3.35 -36.40
N VAL A 38 -25.90 2.24 -36.47
CA VAL A 38 -24.60 2.10 -35.76
C VAL A 38 -23.51 2.98 -36.39
N PHE A 39 -23.55 3.18 -37.71
CA PHE A 39 -22.59 4.05 -38.41
C PHE A 39 -22.88 5.53 -38.17
N TYR A 40 -24.15 5.93 -38.03
CA TYR A 40 -24.52 7.33 -37.80
C TYR A 40 -24.18 7.76 -36.35
N PHE A 41 -24.43 6.89 -35.36
CA PHE A 41 -23.99 7.13 -33.98
C PHE A 41 -22.46 7.05 -33.84
N GLY A 42 -21.78 6.15 -34.55
CA GLY A 42 -20.32 6.07 -34.56
C GLY A 42 -19.65 7.31 -35.16
N LEU A 43 -20.17 7.86 -36.27
CA LEU A 43 -19.59 9.06 -36.90
C LEU A 43 -19.91 10.34 -36.13
N VAL A 44 -21.11 10.45 -35.54
CA VAL A 44 -21.48 11.59 -34.67
C VAL A 44 -20.67 11.54 -33.38
N ARG A 45 -20.38 10.36 -32.83
CA ARG A 45 -19.50 10.20 -31.67
C ARG A 45 -18.03 10.48 -32.01
N LEU A 46 -17.52 10.05 -33.16
CA LEU A 46 -16.18 10.44 -33.65
C LEU A 46 -16.07 11.94 -33.96
N LEU A 47 -17.15 12.58 -34.39
CA LEU A 47 -17.20 14.04 -34.58
C LEU A 47 -17.30 14.77 -33.24
N LEU A 48 -18.04 14.25 -32.26
CA LEU A 48 -18.12 14.81 -30.89
C LEU A 48 -16.83 14.59 -30.09
N ASP A 49 -16.17 13.45 -30.26
CA ASP A 49 -14.88 13.13 -29.64
C ASP A 49 -13.74 13.98 -30.24
N ASN A 50 -13.81 14.31 -31.53
CA ASN A 50 -12.90 15.29 -32.15
C ASN A 50 -13.31 16.76 -31.89
N LEU A 51 -14.54 17.05 -31.48
CA LEU A 51 -14.98 18.39 -31.05
C LEU A 51 -14.74 18.67 -29.56
N ASN A 52 -14.45 17.63 -28.76
CA ASN A 52 -13.94 17.74 -27.39
C ASN A 52 -12.40 17.87 -27.32
N LEU A 53 -11.73 18.10 -28.46
CA LEU A 53 -10.40 18.67 -28.48
C LEU A 53 -10.44 20.08 -27.88
N LEU A 54 -10.09 20.16 -26.59
CA LEU A 54 -9.52 21.33 -25.92
C LEU A 54 -10.20 22.66 -26.31
N ILE A 55 -11.42 22.90 -25.82
CA ILE A 55 -11.76 24.27 -25.44
C ILE A 55 -10.93 24.56 -24.19
N VAL A 56 -9.64 24.86 -24.40
CA VAL A 56 -8.84 25.58 -23.41
C VAL A 56 -9.62 26.88 -23.21
N PRO A 57 -10.19 27.13 -22.02
CA PRO A 57 -10.79 28.44 -21.81
C PRO A 57 -9.68 29.45 -22.06
N ASN A 58 -9.97 30.54 -22.78
CA ASN A 58 -9.03 31.64 -22.99
C ASN A 58 -8.57 32.15 -21.63
N TRP A 59 -7.51 31.54 -21.13
CA TRP A 59 -6.81 31.89 -19.92
C TRP A 59 -5.76 32.89 -20.36
N ASP A 60 -5.65 34.01 -19.65
CA ASP A 60 -4.66 35.06 -19.87
C ASP A 60 -3.24 34.48 -20.10
N PRO A 61 -2.33 35.24 -20.76
CA PRO A 61 -0.96 34.80 -21.01
C PRO A 61 -0.32 34.20 -19.75
N ASP A 62 0.42 33.10 -19.94
CA ASP A 62 1.07 32.36 -18.87
C ASP A 62 1.93 33.31 -18.00
N ILE A 63 1.48 33.55 -16.77
CA ILE A 63 2.03 34.57 -15.87
C ILE A 63 3.48 34.21 -15.48
N CYS A 64 3.75 32.92 -15.28
CA CYS A 64 5.06 32.40 -14.94
C CYS A 64 5.42 31.31 -15.96
N PRO A 65 5.89 31.70 -17.17
CA PRO A 65 6.14 30.74 -18.24
C PRO A 65 7.21 29.73 -17.85
N ALA A 66 7.15 28.54 -18.45
CA ALA A 66 8.20 27.54 -18.28
C ALA A 66 9.57 28.06 -18.82
N SER A 67 10.65 27.73 -18.11
CA SER A 67 12.01 28.15 -18.45
C SER A 67 13.00 27.01 -18.17
N GLU A 68 13.98 26.85 -19.07
CA GLU A 68 15.09 25.89 -18.95
C GLU A 68 16.36 26.50 -18.33
N ASP A 69 16.24 27.69 -17.74
CA ASP A 69 17.35 28.38 -17.07
C ASP A 69 17.85 27.55 -15.87
N GLU A 70 19.07 26.99 -15.96
CA GLU A 70 19.72 26.23 -14.89
C GLU A 70 20.83 27.03 -14.17
N SER A 71 20.87 28.36 -14.32
CA SER A 71 21.94 29.20 -13.76
C SER A 71 21.85 29.48 -12.25
N GLY A 72 20.73 29.12 -11.60
CA GLY A 72 20.52 29.30 -10.16
C GLY A 72 20.44 28.01 -9.35
N GLU A 73 20.23 28.15 -8.04
CA GLU A 73 20.17 27.03 -7.08
C GLU A 73 18.88 26.19 -7.20
N TRP A 74 17.83 26.70 -7.86
CA TRP A 74 16.59 25.95 -8.14
C TRP A 74 16.79 24.72 -9.05
N LYS A 75 17.97 24.53 -9.65
CA LYS A 75 18.31 23.30 -10.39
C LYS A 75 18.44 22.08 -9.48
N ASN A 76 18.75 22.31 -8.20
CA ASN A 76 18.91 21.27 -7.20
C ASN A 76 17.55 20.67 -6.86
N PHE A 77 17.50 19.37 -6.61
CA PHE A 77 16.25 18.70 -6.24
C PHE A 77 15.72 19.17 -4.89
N ARG A 78 16.59 19.25 -3.87
CA ARG A 78 16.21 19.69 -2.52
C ARG A 78 16.11 21.21 -2.42
N LEU A 79 15.13 21.69 -1.65
CA LEU A 79 15.01 23.10 -1.29
C LEU A 79 16.24 23.57 -0.48
N PRO A 80 16.57 24.87 -0.52
CA PRO A 80 17.68 25.41 0.23
C PRO A 80 17.36 25.44 1.73
N GLU A 81 18.36 25.17 2.57
CA GLU A 81 18.22 25.26 4.03
C GLU A 81 17.95 26.69 4.52
N TYR A 82 18.36 27.70 3.75
CA TYR A 82 18.29 29.10 4.16
C TYR A 82 16.96 29.80 3.84
N ILE A 83 16.00 29.11 3.22
CA ILE A 83 14.62 29.59 3.02
C ILE A 83 13.68 28.66 3.77
N ASN A 84 13.01 29.19 4.79
CA ASN A 84 12.11 28.38 5.64
C ASN A 84 10.75 29.07 5.82
N PRO A 85 9.63 28.36 5.57
CA PRO A 85 8.31 28.88 5.90
C PRO A 85 8.10 28.91 7.42
N VAL A 86 7.25 29.82 7.87
CA VAL A 86 6.84 29.96 9.29
C VAL A 86 5.32 29.81 9.42
N HIS A 87 4.57 30.41 8.50
CA HIS A 87 3.12 30.42 8.51
C HIS A 87 2.55 30.46 7.09
N TYR A 88 1.40 29.81 6.90
CA TYR A 88 0.60 29.85 5.69
C TYR A 88 -0.82 30.33 6.02
N ASP A 89 -1.26 31.42 5.38
CA ASP A 89 -2.67 31.76 5.27
C ASP A 89 -3.18 31.26 3.92
N LEU A 90 -3.94 30.16 3.92
CA LEU A 90 -4.44 29.47 2.75
C LEU A 90 -5.96 29.67 2.60
N GLU A 91 -6.38 30.23 1.48
CA GLU A 91 -7.79 30.32 1.08
C GLU A 91 -8.02 29.55 -0.22
N VAL A 92 -9.04 28.69 -0.25
CA VAL A 92 -9.45 27.97 -1.45
C VAL A 92 -10.95 28.10 -1.71
N LYS A 93 -11.33 28.13 -2.98
CA LYS A 93 -12.71 28.19 -3.45
C LYS A 93 -12.95 27.13 -4.54
N PRO A 94 -13.49 25.95 -4.19
CA PRO A 94 -13.88 24.94 -5.17
C PRO A 94 -15.16 25.33 -5.91
N LEU A 95 -15.12 25.15 -7.23
CA LEU A 95 -16.26 25.18 -8.15
C LEU A 95 -16.55 23.73 -8.56
N MET A 96 -17.30 23.01 -7.70
CA MET A 96 -17.50 21.56 -7.81
C MET A 96 -18.03 21.11 -9.18
N GLU A 97 -19.04 21.81 -9.71
CA GLU A 97 -19.68 21.49 -11.00
C GLU A 97 -18.80 21.81 -12.22
N GLU A 98 -17.75 22.62 -12.03
CA GLU A 98 -16.81 22.99 -13.09
C GLU A 98 -15.50 22.21 -13.03
N ASP A 99 -15.34 21.33 -12.03
CA ASP A 99 -14.11 20.59 -11.75
C ASP A 99 -12.87 21.50 -11.63
N ARG A 100 -13.04 22.65 -10.99
CA ARG A 100 -11.99 23.67 -10.83
C ARG A 100 -11.98 24.26 -9.44
N TYR A 101 -10.86 24.87 -9.09
CA TYR A 101 -10.79 25.72 -7.92
C TYR A 101 -9.81 26.87 -8.14
N THR A 102 -10.02 27.94 -7.39
CA THR A 102 -9.06 29.04 -7.25
C THR A 102 -8.62 29.14 -5.82
N GLY A 103 -7.42 29.65 -5.57
CA GLY A 103 -6.95 29.90 -4.22
C GLY A 103 -5.98 31.05 -4.15
N ARG A 104 -5.74 31.48 -2.92
CA ARG A 104 -4.74 32.46 -2.54
C ARG A 104 -3.99 31.94 -1.34
N VAL A 105 -2.66 32.03 -1.39
CA VAL A 105 -1.81 31.68 -0.27
C VAL A 105 -0.89 32.86 0.06
N THR A 106 -0.78 33.18 1.35
CA THR A 106 0.24 34.09 1.87
C THR A 106 1.17 33.31 2.79
N ILE A 107 2.47 33.34 2.51
CA ILE A 107 3.48 32.57 3.21
C ILE A 107 4.43 33.52 3.92
N SER A 108 4.56 33.37 5.24
CA SER A 108 5.60 34.01 6.04
C SER A 108 6.91 33.24 5.87
N VAL A 109 7.95 33.89 5.38
CA VAL A 109 9.23 33.25 5.02
C VAL A 109 10.38 33.88 5.80
N ASN A 110 11.16 33.02 6.47
CA ASN A 110 12.44 33.36 7.07
C ASN A 110 13.57 33.06 6.06
N ILE A 111 14.47 34.02 5.87
CA ILE A 111 15.63 33.94 5.00
C ILE A 111 16.89 34.07 5.86
N SER A 112 17.75 33.06 5.94
CA SER A 112 18.96 33.11 6.77
C SER A 112 20.24 33.47 6.00
N LYS A 113 20.18 33.53 4.66
CA LYS A 113 21.27 33.92 3.76
C LYS A 113 20.75 34.87 2.68
N PRO A 114 21.45 35.98 2.35
CA PRO A 114 21.02 36.87 1.28
C PRO A 114 20.80 36.15 -0.05
N THR A 115 19.69 36.44 -0.72
CA THR A 115 19.31 35.83 -2.00
C THR A 115 18.50 36.81 -2.87
N ARG A 116 18.50 36.61 -4.18
CA ARG A 116 17.58 37.31 -5.11
C ARG A 116 16.42 36.43 -5.56
N ASP A 117 16.54 35.14 -5.34
CA ASP A 117 15.61 34.13 -5.85
C ASP A 117 14.91 33.45 -4.67
N LEU A 118 13.59 33.37 -4.75
CA LEU A 118 12.75 32.53 -3.91
C LEU A 118 12.11 31.48 -4.79
N TRP A 119 12.14 30.22 -4.40
CA TRP A 119 11.46 29.17 -5.12
C TRP A 119 10.84 28.16 -4.16
N LEU A 120 9.77 27.54 -4.62
CA LEU A 120 8.98 26.56 -3.90
C LEU A 120 8.25 25.66 -4.91
N HIS A 121 7.68 24.57 -4.43
CA HIS A 121 7.10 23.54 -5.29
C HIS A 121 5.74 23.95 -5.86
N ILE A 122 5.50 23.60 -7.13
CA ILE A 122 4.20 23.64 -7.80
C ILE A 122 4.14 22.59 -8.91
N ARG A 123 3.00 21.90 -9.06
CA ARG A 123 2.78 20.90 -10.12
C ARG A 123 1.33 20.97 -10.62
N GLU A 124 1.15 21.02 -11.94
CA GLU A 124 -0.15 21.13 -12.66
C GLU A 124 -0.97 22.40 -12.38
N THR A 125 -1.26 22.69 -11.12
CA THR A 125 -1.83 23.96 -10.66
C THR A 125 -0.93 25.11 -11.10
N ARG A 126 -1.55 26.22 -11.52
CA ARG A 126 -0.84 27.36 -12.12
C ARG A 126 -1.02 28.63 -11.32
N ILE A 127 -0.04 29.52 -11.43
CA ILE A 127 -0.11 30.88 -10.89
C ILE A 127 -0.95 31.77 -11.83
N THR A 128 -1.90 32.51 -11.28
CA THR A 128 -2.86 33.33 -12.05
C THR A 128 -2.59 34.83 -11.97
N LYS A 129 -1.72 35.28 -11.07
CA LYS A 129 -1.24 36.66 -10.96
C LYS A 129 0.21 36.70 -10.56
N LEU A 130 0.92 37.76 -10.98
CA LEU A 130 2.32 37.94 -10.62
C LEU A 130 2.45 37.91 -9.08
N PRO A 131 3.31 37.05 -8.50
CA PRO A 131 3.45 36.95 -7.06
C PRO A 131 3.82 38.29 -6.40
N GLU A 132 3.27 38.54 -5.22
CA GLU A 132 3.59 39.72 -4.41
C GLU A 132 4.55 39.34 -3.28
N LEU A 133 5.64 40.08 -3.10
CA LEU A 133 6.59 39.87 -2.02
C LEU A 133 6.69 41.15 -1.17
N ARG A 134 6.58 41.03 0.15
CA ARG A 134 6.74 42.14 1.09
C ARG A 134 7.88 41.89 2.06
N LYS A 135 8.64 42.94 2.36
CA LYS A 135 9.66 42.96 3.41
C LYS A 135 9.02 42.84 4.80
N PRO A 136 9.81 42.51 5.84
CA PRO A 136 9.35 42.62 7.22
C PRO A 136 8.85 44.02 7.62
N SER A 137 9.32 45.08 6.96
CA SER A 137 8.84 46.46 7.15
C SER A 137 7.44 46.71 6.56
N GLY A 138 6.90 45.77 5.78
CA GLY A 138 5.64 45.90 5.04
C GLY A 138 5.78 46.48 3.64
N GLU A 139 6.97 46.96 3.27
CA GLU A 139 7.27 47.50 1.94
C GLU A 139 7.23 46.40 0.87
N GLN A 140 6.66 46.73 -0.29
CA GLN A 140 6.63 45.83 -1.45
C GLN A 140 8.03 45.69 -2.05
N VAL A 141 8.47 44.45 -2.27
CA VAL A 141 9.67 44.13 -3.05
C VAL A 141 9.29 44.06 -4.54
N PRO A 142 9.98 44.81 -5.42
CA PRO A 142 9.78 44.67 -6.86
C PRO A 142 10.10 43.24 -7.34
N ILE A 143 9.25 42.64 -8.16
CA ILE A 143 9.51 41.33 -8.79
C ILE A 143 10.00 41.56 -10.22
N ARG A 144 11.16 41.00 -10.56
CA ARG A 144 11.76 41.09 -11.90
C ARG A 144 11.05 40.17 -12.88
N ARG A 145 10.84 38.91 -12.49
CA ARG A 145 10.09 37.88 -13.24
C ARG A 145 9.69 36.73 -12.32
N CYS A 146 8.73 35.93 -12.76
CA CYS A 146 8.52 34.57 -12.28
C CYS A 146 8.58 33.59 -13.45
N PHE A 147 8.95 32.34 -13.18
CA PHE A 147 8.96 31.27 -14.18
C PHE A 147 8.82 29.90 -13.51
N GLU A 148 8.32 28.92 -14.25
CA GLU A 148 8.26 27.53 -13.80
C GLU A 148 9.49 26.75 -14.28
N TYR A 149 10.10 25.99 -13.37
CA TYR A 149 11.19 25.07 -13.66
C TYR A 149 10.72 23.63 -13.47
N LYS A 150 10.24 23.05 -14.58
CA LYS A 150 9.50 21.78 -14.59
C LYS A 150 10.29 20.58 -14.06
N LYS A 151 11.60 20.54 -14.32
CA LYS A 151 12.47 19.39 -14.01
C LYS A 151 12.50 19.04 -12.51
N GLN A 152 12.33 20.04 -11.64
CA GLN A 152 12.29 19.88 -10.18
C GLN A 152 10.96 20.39 -9.59
N GLU A 153 9.94 20.59 -10.44
CA GLU A 153 8.59 21.01 -10.03
C GLU A 153 8.55 22.31 -9.23
N TYR A 154 9.31 23.32 -9.67
CA TYR A 154 9.38 24.61 -8.99
C TYR A 154 8.68 25.75 -9.72
N VAL A 155 8.16 26.70 -8.95
CA VAL A 155 7.98 28.10 -9.40
C VAL A 155 9.04 28.97 -8.75
N VAL A 156 9.76 29.73 -9.57
CA VAL A 156 10.85 30.61 -9.16
C VAL A 156 10.40 32.06 -9.29
N ILE A 157 10.59 32.83 -8.22
CA ILE A 157 10.31 34.26 -8.11
C ILE A 157 11.64 35.00 -7.97
N GLN A 158 11.98 35.82 -8.96
CA GLN A 158 13.20 36.63 -8.92
C GLN A 158 12.87 38.05 -8.48
N ALA A 159 13.42 38.46 -7.33
CA ALA A 159 13.31 39.82 -6.84
C ALA A 159 14.14 40.80 -7.69
N GLY A 160 13.67 42.05 -7.76
CA GLY A 160 14.37 43.17 -8.41
C GLY A 160 15.56 43.69 -7.59
N GLU A 161 15.63 43.32 -6.32
CA GLU A 161 16.70 43.64 -5.37
C GLU A 161 17.12 42.39 -4.59
N GLU A 162 18.29 42.43 -3.95
CA GLU A 162 18.72 41.35 -3.05
C GLU A 162 17.90 41.41 -1.76
N LEU A 163 17.44 40.25 -1.30
CA LEU A 163 16.69 40.06 -0.06
C LEU A 163 17.70 39.82 1.08
N PRO A 164 17.86 40.75 2.03
CA PRO A 164 18.71 40.51 3.19
C PRO A 164 18.14 39.40 4.07
N ALA A 165 19.03 38.77 4.84
CA ALA A 165 18.64 37.81 5.86
C ALA A 165 17.73 38.46 6.91
N THR A 166 16.71 37.73 7.35
CA THR A 166 15.82 38.11 8.44
C THR A 166 16.53 37.95 9.79
N SER A 167 16.17 38.78 10.76
CA SER A 167 16.66 38.71 12.15
C SER A 167 15.51 38.69 13.17
N GLY A 168 15.67 37.93 14.25
CA GLY A 168 14.60 37.73 15.24
C GLY A 168 13.32 37.18 14.59
N ASP A 169 12.18 37.78 14.92
CA ASP A 169 10.85 37.37 14.44
C ASP A 169 10.45 38.01 13.09
N SER A 170 11.37 38.70 12.41
CA SER A 170 11.09 39.33 11.11
C SER A 170 10.91 38.29 10.01
N VAL A 171 9.90 38.45 9.16
CA VAL A 171 9.59 37.55 8.04
C VAL A 171 9.22 38.32 6.78
N TYR A 172 9.53 37.77 5.62
CA TYR A 172 8.95 38.21 4.35
C TYR A 172 7.55 37.63 4.19
N LEU A 173 6.68 38.31 3.46
CA LEU A 173 5.36 37.78 3.09
C LEU A 173 5.29 37.58 1.58
N LEU A 174 5.22 36.32 1.15
CA LEU A 174 5.03 35.92 -0.25
C LEU A 174 3.55 35.58 -0.48
N THR A 175 2.86 36.33 -1.33
CA THR A 175 1.46 36.08 -1.71
C THR A 175 1.38 35.59 -3.15
N MET A 176 0.63 34.51 -3.37
CA MET A 176 0.36 33.94 -4.69
C MET A 176 -1.13 33.64 -4.86
N GLU A 177 -1.66 33.93 -6.04
CA GLU A 177 -2.98 33.47 -6.48
C GLU A 177 -2.80 32.35 -7.51
N PHE A 178 -3.61 31.30 -7.38
CA PHE A 178 -3.48 30.09 -8.18
C PHE A 178 -4.83 29.51 -8.60
N ALA A 179 -4.82 28.67 -9.62
CA ALA A 179 -5.97 27.90 -10.07
C ALA A 179 -5.56 26.50 -10.50
N GLY A 180 -6.39 25.52 -10.16
CA GLY A 180 -6.17 24.10 -10.48
C GLY A 180 -7.46 23.37 -10.82
N TRP A 181 -7.32 22.09 -11.14
CA TRP A 181 -8.40 21.18 -11.51
C TRP A 181 -8.75 20.23 -10.36
N LEU A 182 -10.02 19.81 -10.33
CA LEU A 182 -10.54 18.81 -9.39
C LEU A 182 -10.75 17.42 -10.04
N ASN A 183 -10.65 17.29 -11.36
CA ASN A 183 -10.93 16.05 -12.08
C ASN A 183 -9.66 15.26 -12.46
N GLY A 184 -9.84 14.00 -12.84
CA GLY A 184 -8.83 13.18 -13.52
C GLY A 184 -7.65 12.74 -12.65
N SER A 185 -7.74 12.86 -11.33
CA SER A 185 -6.66 12.53 -10.39
C SER A 185 -7.23 12.17 -9.01
N LEU A 186 -6.49 11.36 -8.25
CA LEU A 186 -6.78 11.01 -6.85
C LEU A 186 -5.81 11.68 -5.86
N VAL A 187 -4.96 12.59 -6.32
CA VAL A 187 -3.95 13.31 -5.52
C VAL A 187 -4.06 14.82 -5.70
N GLY A 188 -3.47 15.58 -4.79
CA GLY A 188 -3.66 17.03 -4.69
C GLY A 188 -5.06 17.34 -4.18
N PHE A 189 -5.74 18.37 -4.72
CA PHE A 189 -7.13 18.67 -4.39
C PHE A 189 -8.02 18.19 -5.52
N TYR A 190 -8.93 17.25 -5.24
CA TYR A 190 -9.75 16.59 -6.26
C TYR A 190 -11.20 16.41 -5.80
N ARG A 191 -12.09 16.12 -6.75
CA ARG A 191 -13.51 15.83 -6.54
C ARG A 191 -13.81 14.40 -6.96
N THR A 192 -14.65 13.74 -6.19
CA THR A 192 -15.27 12.47 -6.56
C THR A 192 -16.77 12.51 -6.27
N THR A 193 -17.49 11.46 -6.68
CA THR A 193 -18.94 11.36 -6.57
C THR A 193 -19.39 10.08 -5.87
N TYR A 194 -20.58 10.13 -5.30
CA TYR A 194 -21.31 9.00 -4.75
C TYR A 194 -22.80 9.15 -5.05
N THR A 195 -23.57 8.07 -4.95
CA THR A 195 -25.02 8.10 -5.14
C THR A 195 -25.71 8.00 -3.79
N GLU A 196 -26.65 8.90 -3.53
CA GLU A 196 -27.50 8.90 -2.34
C GLU A 196 -28.95 9.12 -2.77
N ASN A 197 -29.85 8.21 -2.41
CA ASN A 197 -31.27 8.22 -2.82
C ASN A 197 -31.47 8.40 -4.34
N GLY A 198 -30.59 7.80 -5.15
CA GLY A 198 -30.61 7.92 -6.62
C GLY A 198 -30.10 9.26 -7.17
N GLN A 199 -29.59 10.16 -6.32
CA GLN A 199 -28.96 11.41 -6.73
C GLN A 199 -27.45 11.32 -6.65
N VAL A 200 -26.77 11.78 -7.71
CA VAL A 200 -25.31 11.92 -7.70
C VAL A 200 -24.94 13.13 -6.84
N LYS A 201 -24.13 12.89 -5.81
CA LYS A 201 -23.57 13.92 -4.94
C LYS A 201 -22.06 13.98 -5.10
N SER A 202 -21.50 15.16 -4.87
CA SER A 202 -20.06 15.42 -4.94
C SER A 202 -19.44 15.54 -3.56
N ILE A 203 -18.16 15.19 -3.46
CA ILE A 203 -17.26 15.52 -2.35
C ILE A 203 -15.92 15.91 -2.96
N ALA A 204 -15.27 16.94 -2.41
CA ALA A 204 -13.89 17.26 -2.75
C ALA A 204 -13.02 17.12 -1.52
N ALA A 205 -11.82 16.56 -1.70
CA ALA A 205 -10.88 16.27 -0.62
C ALA A 205 -9.45 16.36 -1.14
N THR A 206 -8.50 16.36 -0.21
CA THR A 206 -7.06 16.40 -0.50
C THR A 206 -6.35 15.11 -0.12
N ASP A 207 -5.33 14.75 -0.88
CA ASP A 207 -4.37 13.70 -0.56
C ASP A 207 -2.98 14.11 -1.07
N HIS A 208 -1.96 14.12 -0.21
CA HIS A 208 -0.71 14.85 -0.47
C HIS A 208 0.57 14.06 -0.30
N GLU A 209 0.56 12.93 0.41
CA GLU A 209 1.80 12.20 0.65
C GLU A 209 2.23 11.41 -0.59
N PRO A 210 3.51 11.48 -1.00
CA PRO A 210 4.60 12.24 -0.38
C PRO A 210 4.80 13.67 -0.91
N THR A 211 4.45 13.93 -2.18
CA THR A 211 4.86 15.17 -2.88
C THR A 211 3.73 15.78 -3.70
N ASP A 212 2.50 15.75 -3.19
CA ASP A 212 1.30 16.21 -3.91
C ASP A 212 0.60 17.42 -3.26
N ALA A 213 1.08 17.92 -2.12
CA ALA A 213 0.63 19.22 -1.60
C ALA A 213 0.88 20.34 -2.61
N ARG A 214 2.02 20.27 -3.33
CA ARG A 214 2.39 21.15 -4.46
C ARG A 214 1.38 21.16 -5.62
N LYS A 215 0.51 20.15 -5.72
CA LYS A 215 -0.60 20.13 -6.70
C LYS A 215 -1.84 20.85 -6.17
N SER A 216 -2.05 20.92 -4.86
CA SER A 216 -3.17 21.67 -4.27
C SER A 216 -2.90 23.17 -4.15
N PHE A 217 -1.70 23.54 -3.74
CA PHE A 217 -1.30 24.94 -3.60
C PHE A 217 0.24 25.07 -3.66
N PRO A 218 0.79 26.22 -4.06
CA PRO A 218 2.23 26.42 -4.05
C PRO A 218 2.77 26.38 -2.61
N CYS A 219 3.71 25.48 -2.32
CA CYS A 219 4.26 25.30 -0.96
C CYS A 219 5.71 24.81 -0.93
N PHE A 220 6.38 24.97 0.20
CA PHE A 220 7.70 24.39 0.45
C PHE A 220 7.54 22.89 0.78
N ASP A 221 7.26 22.11 -0.26
CA ASP A 221 6.79 20.72 -0.14
C ASP A 221 7.88 19.68 0.18
N GLU A 222 8.46 19.79 1.38
CA GLU A 222 9.39 18.82 1.98
C GLU A 222 9.03 18.61 3.46
N PRO A 223 9.20 17.40 4.01
CA PRO A 223 8.70 17.05 5.35
C PRO A 223 9.34 17.86 6.49
N ASN A 224 10.56 18.39 6.33
CA ASN A 224 11.21 19.22 7.34
C ASN A 224 10.90 20.72 7.25
N LYS A 225 10.13 21.15 6.25
CA LYS A 225 9.68 22.54 6.10
C LYS A 225 8.38 22.78 6.88
N LYS A 226 8.33 22.33 8.14
CA LYS A 226 7.16 22.50 9.01
C LYS A 226 6.80 23.97 9.18
N ALA A 227 5.51 24.26 9.10
CA ALA A 227 4.95 25.59 9.33
C ALA A 227 3.57 25.50 9.99
N THR A 228 3.05 26.64 10.44
CA THR A 228 1.68 26.73 10.95
C THR A 228 0.72 27.15 9.84
N TYR A 229 -0.56 26.77 9.93
CA TYR A 229 -1.57 27.01 8.89
C TYR A 229 -2.83 27.66 9.45
N ASN A 230 -3.30 28.70 8.77
CA ASN A 230 -4.67 29.18 8.84
C ASN A 230 -5.35 28.81 7.52
N ILE A 231 -6.37 27.97 7.58
CA ILE A 231 -7.07 27.50 6.38
C ILE A 231 -8.45 28.15 6.35
N SER A 232 -8.87 28.60 5.18
CA SER A 232 -10.24 29.04 4.94
C SER A 232 -10.76 28.54 3.59
N ILE A 233 -12.03 28.18 3.57
CA ILE A 233 -12.66 27.54 2.42
C ILE A 233 -13.95 28.28 2.10
N ILE A 234 -14.06 28.76 0.86
CA ILE A 234 -15.28 29.36 0.33
C ILE A 234 -16.03 28.28 -0.44
N HIS A 235 -17.16 27.82 0.08
CA HIS A 235 -17.93 26.71 -0.48
C HIS A 235 -19.43 27.04 -0.57
N PRO A 236 -20.20 26.30 -1.39
CA PRO A 236 -21.66 26.47 -1.40
C PRO A 236 -22.27 26.11 -0.05
N LYS A 237 -23.34 26.80 0.35
CA LYS A 237 -24.02 26.63 1.66
C LYS A 237 -24.59 25.23 1.90
N THR A 238 -24.81 24.47 0.84
CA THR A 238 -25.29 23.08 0.90
C THR A 238 -24.22 22.10 1.36
N TYR A 239 -22.96 22.54 1.45
CA TYR A 239 -21.83 21.75 1.90
C TYR A 239 -21.35 22.23 3.28
N SER A 240 -20.72 21.31 3.99
CA SER A 240 -19.84 21.60 5.13
C SER A 240 -18.39 21.51 4.67
N ALA A 241 -17.50 22.17 5.42
CA ALA A 241 -16.06 22.10 5.19
C ALA A 241 -15.34 21.55 6.43
N LEU A 242 -14.39 20.65 6.21
CA LEU A 242 -13.48 20.11 7.22
C LEU A 242 -12.04 20.47 6.87
N SER A 243 -11.21 20.57 7.90
CA SER A 243 -9.76 20.66 7.76
C SER A 243 -9.09 20.08 9.03
N ASN A 244 -7.78 20.17 9.14
CA ASN A 244 -6.99 19.69 10.27
C ASN A 244 -7.51 20.20 11.62
N MET A 245 -7.83 21.50 11.69
CA MET A 245 -8.23 22.20 12.90
C MET A 245 -9.76 22.36 13.01
N PRO A 246 -10.30 22.59 14.22
CA PRO A 246 -11.71 22.96 14.39
C PRO A 246 -12.07 24.25 13.64
N VAL A 247 -13.34 24.39 13.29
CA VAL A 247 -13.89 25.64 12.75
C VAL A 247 -13.78 26.74 13.80
N GLU A 248 -13.17 27.86 13.42
CA GLU A 248 -13.13 29.08 14.25
C GLU A 248 -14.36 29.95 14.00
N LYS A 249 -14.70 30.19 12.72
CA LYS A 249 -15.85 30.99 12.34
C LYS A 249 -16.40 30.64 10.96
N GLU A 250 -17.65 30.98 10.76
CA GLU A 250 -18.37 30.80 9.50
C GLU A 250 -19.09 32.09 9.10
N GLU A 251 -18.86 32.56 7.87
CA GLU A 251 -19.37 33.82 7.37
C GLU A 251 -20.16 33.59 6.07
N THR A 252 -21.40 34.06 6.01
CA THR A 252 -22.17 34.04 4.76
C THR A 252 -21.68 35.15 3.85
N LEU A 253 -21.15 34.82 2.67
CA LEU A 253 -20.63 35.83 1.72
C LEU A 253 -21.74 36.41 0.84
N ASP A 254 -22.64 35.55 0.37
CA ASP A 254 -23.81 35.95 -0.44
C ASP A 254 -24.98 34.95 -0.26
N THR A 255 -25.96 34.93 -1.16
CA THR A 255 -27.10 34.00 -1.08
C THR A 255 -26.70 32.53 -1.20
N ASN A 256 -25.60 32.20 -1.88
CA ASN A 256 -25.21 30.85 -2.28
C ASN A 256 -23.93 30.35 -1.59
N TRP A 257 -23.02 31.25 -1.19
CA TRP A 257 -21.68 30.93 -0.71
C TRP A 257 -21.49 31.24 0.78
N LYS A 258 -20.64 30.42 1.42
CA LYS A 258 -20.21 30.52 2.80
C LYS A 258 -18.70 30.40 2.87
N LYS A 259 -18.05 31.18 3.73
CA LYS A 259 -16.64 31.04 4.06
C LYS A 259 -16.51 30.39 5.44
N THR A 260 -15.83 29.27 5.50
CA THR A 260 -15.49 28.57 6.75
C THR A 260 -14.01 28.78 7.03
N THR A 261 -13.68 29.33 8.19
CA THR A 261 -12.31 29.60 8.63
C THR A 261 -11.98 28.69 9.81
N PHE A 262 -10.85 28.00 9.74
CA PHE A 262 -10.38 27.09 10.78
C PHE A 262 -9.37 27.76 11.71
N MET A 263 -9.28 27.26 12.93
CA MET A 263 -8.28 27.72 13.90
C MET A 263 -6.85 27.51 13.39
N LYS A 264 -5.92 28.33 13.87
CA LYS A 264 -4.49 28.18 13.57
C LYS A 264 -3.96 26.81 14.01
N SER A 265 -3.26 26.11 13.11
CA SER A 265 -2.62 24.82 13.43
C SER A 265 -1.34 24.96 14.26
N VAL A 266 -0.94 23.85 14.88
CA VAL A 266 0.44 23.64 15.32
C VAL A 266 1.39 23.52 14.12
N PRO A 267 2.73 23.63 14.28
CA PRO A 267 3.66 23.39 13.20
C PRO A 267 3.53 21.96 12.66
N MET A 268 3.33 21.83 11.35
CA MET A 268 3.13 20.56 10.66
C MET A 268 3.71 20.60 9.25
N SER A 269 3.99 19.42 8.71
CA SER A 269 4.52 19.23 7.35
C SER A 269 3.44 19.44 6.31
N THR A 270 3.83 19.81 5.08
CA THR A 270 2.89 20.09 3.97
C THR A 270 2.03 18.88 3.62
N TYR A 271 2.60 17.68 3.61
CA TYR A 271 1.90 16.45 3.25
C TYR A 271 0.75 16.07 4.20
N LEU A 272 0.67 16.69 5.38
CA LEU A 272 -0.38 16.46 6.38
C LEU A 272 -1.54 17.48 6.29
N VAL A 273 -1.38 18.53 5.48
CA VAL A 273 -2.38 19.59 5.33
C VAL A 273 -3.59 19.00 4.61
N CYS A 274 -4.76 19.04 5.23
CA CYS A 274 -5.94 18.42 4.64
C CYS A 274 -7.17 19.30 4.77
N PHE A 275 -7.99 19.27 3.73
CA PHE A 275 -9.30 19.87 3.73
C PHE A 275 -10.27 19.14 2.81
N ALA A 276 -11.55 19.15 3.21
CA ALA A 276 -12.62 18.52 2.45
C ALA A 276 -13.90 19.38 2.45
N VAL A 277 -14.68 19.26 1.38
CA VAL A 277 -16.00 19.89 1.21
C VAL A 277 -17.02 18.79 0.92
N HIS A 278 -17.95 18.55 1.86
CA HIS A 278 -18.78 17.34 1.89
C HIS A 278 -20.23 17.60 2.33
N GLN A 279 -21.08 16.57 2.19
CA GLN A 279 -22.46 16.53 2.69
C GLN A 279 -22.74 15.32 3.61
N PHE A 280 -21.68 14.69 4.09
CA PHE A 280 -21.75 13.52 4.98
C PHE A 280 -22.39 13.84 6.35
N THR A 281 -22.96 12.80 6.96
CA THR A 281 -23.32 12.78 8.39
C THR A 281 -22.11 12.31 9.21
N SER A 282 -22.27 12.22 10.54
CA SER A 282 -21.24 11.66 11.40
C SER A 282 -21.75 10.76 12.53
N VAL A 283 -20.82 9.99 13.09
CA VAL A 283 -20.91 9.25 14.36
C VAL A 283 -19.79 9.76 15.27
N GLN A 284 -20.11 10.09 16.52
CA GLN A 284 -19.16 10.72 17.45
C GLN A 284 -18.93 9.87 18.71
N ARG A 285 -17.70 9.93 19.22
CA ARG A 285 -17.28 9.52 20.56
C ARG A 285 -16.50 10.67 21.21
N MET A 286 -16.27 10.58 22.51
CA MET A 286 -15.47 11.54 23.28
C MET A 286 -14.29 10.80 23.90
N SER A 287 -13.05 11.24 23.70
CA SER A 287 -11.86 10.66 24.33
C SER A 287 -11.91 10.82 25.85
N ASN A 288 -11.06 10.07 26.58
CA ASN A 288 -10.88 10.27 28.02
C ASN A 288 -10.32 11.67 28.34
N SER A 289 -9.56 12.26 27.41
CA SER A 289 -9.08 13.64 27.47
C SER A 289 -10.12 14.70 27.08
N GLY A 290 -11.37 14.30 26.80
CA GLY A 290 -12.48 15.22 26.51
C GLY A 290 -12.45 15.83 25.10
N LYS A 291 -11.77 15.19 24.14
CA LYS A 291 -11.71 15.61 22.74
C LYS A 291 -12.73 14.84 21.89
N PRO A 292 -13.51 15.51 21.03
CA PRO A 292 -14.42 14.83 20.13
C PRO A 292 -13.64 14.02 19.08
N LEU A 293 -14.03 12.75 18.95
CA LEU A 293 -13.54 11.80 17.95
C LEU A 293 -14.72 11.49 17.01
N THR A 294 -14.64 11.94 15.75
CA THR A 294 -15.80 11.94 14.85
C THR A 294 -15.52 11.19 13.56
N ILE A 295 -16.36 10.22 13.22
CA ILE A 295 -16.32 9.51 11.93
C ILE A 295 -17.35 10.13 11.01
N TYR A 296 -16.92 10.73 9.90
CA TYR A 296 -17.77 11.24 8.83
C TYR A 296 -18.04 10.16 7.79
N VAL A 297 -19.30 10.02 7.41
CA VAL A 297 -19.79 8.91 6.61
C VAL A 297 -21.02 9.33 5.80
N GLN A 298 -21.24 8.70 4.65
CA GLN A 298 -22.46 8.94 3.87
C GLN A 298 -23.70 8.60 4.71
N PRO A 299 -24.80 9.38 4.63
CA PRO A 299 -26.03 9.13 5.40
C PRO A 299 -26.55 7.69 5.37
N GLU A 300 -26.54 7.05 4.19
CA GLU A 300 -26.99 5.67 4.00
C GLU A 300 -26.07 4.64 4.69
N GLN A 301 -24.79 4.96 4.86
CA GLN A 301 -23.78 4.08 5.44
C GLN A 301 -23.57 4.33 6.93
N LYS A 302 -24.35 5.20 7.58
CA LYS A 302 -24.09 5.67 8.96
C LYS A 302 -23.86 4.54 9.97
N GLN A 303 -24.63 3.46 9.89
CA GLN A 303 -24.51 2.30 10.80
C GLN A 303 -23.13 1.62 10.71
N THR A 304 -22.52 1.63 9.52
CA THR A 304 -21.23 0.97 9.26
C THR A 304 -20.03 1.70 9.88
N ALA A 305 -20.22 2.95 10.37
CA ALA A 305 -19.19 3.73 11.04
C ALA A 305 -19.08 3.44 12.55
N GLU A 306 -20.00 2.65 13.14
CA GLU A 306 -20.05 2.42 14.58
C GLU A 306 -18.83 1.64 15.10
N TYR A 307 -18.39 0.61 14.37
CA TYR A 307 -17.21 -0.16 14.77
C TYR A 307 -15.95 0.71 14.76
N ALA A 308 -15.74 1.47 13.68
CA ALA A 308 -14.63 2.42 13.58
C ALA A 308 -14.65 3.48 14.70
N ALA A 309 -15.83 3.98 15.08
CA ALA A 309 -15.96 4.93 16.18
C ALA A 309 -15.53 4.31 17.52
N ASN A 310 -15.86 3.04 17.77
CA ASN A 310 -15.48 2.32 18.98
C ASN A 310 -13.96 2.05 19.04
N ILE A 311 -13.39 1.51 17.96
CA ILE A 311 -11.94 1.25 17.90
C ILE A 311 -11.15 2.56 18.00
N THR A 312 -11.60 3.61 17.31
CA THR A 312 -10.96 4.93 17.40
C THR A 312 -10.89 5.42 18.85
N LYS A 313 -11.98 5.27 19.62
CA LYS A 313 -12.00 5.66 21.04
C LYS A 313 -11.02 4.82 21.87
N ALA A 314 -11.11 3.49 21.77
CA ALA A 314 -10.29 2.59 22.57
C ALA A 314 -8.79 2.79 22.32
N VAL A 315 -8.41 2.82 21.04
CA VAL A 315 -7.01 2.91 20.62
C VAL A 315 -6.43 4.32 20.83
N PHE A 316 -7.22 5.38 20.62
CA PHE A 316 -6.77 6.75 20.87
C PHE A 316 -6.39 6.96 22.33
N ASP A 317 -7.23 6.50 23.26
CA ASP A 317 -6.95 6.65 24.69
C ASP A 317 -5.75 5.80 25.13
N TYR A 318 -5.66 4.57 24.60
CA TYR A 318 -4.51 3.70 24.84
C TYR A 318 -3.20 4.39 24.43
N PHE A 319 -3.14 5.01 23.24
CA PHE A 319 -1.93 5.68 22.78
C PHE A 319 -1.61 6.98 23.52
N GLU A 320 -2.61 7.78 23.94
CA GLU A 320 -2.37 8.93 24.82
C GLU A 320 -1.68 8.48 26.13
N GLU A 321 -2.12 7.37 26.71
CA GLU A 321 -1.52 6.79 27.91
C GLU A 321 -0.14 6.19 27.64
N TYR A 322 -0.03 5.30 26.65
CA TYR A 322 1.18 4.55 26.33
C TYR A 322 2.36 5.47 25.96
N PHE A 323 2.10 6.51 25.16
CA PHE A 323 3.12 7.49 24.76
C PHE A 323 3.32 8.60 25.79
N ALA A 324 2.53 8.64 26.86
CA ALA A 324 2.59 9.63 27.93
C ALA A 324 2.71 11.08 27.38
N LEU A 325 1.94 11.35 26.31
CA LEU A 325 1.91 12.59 25.57
C LEU A 325 0.51 12.82 25.00
N ASN A 326 -0.11 13.92 25.39
CA ASN A 326 -1.45 14.28 24.90
C ASN A 326 -1.43 14.47 23.37
N TYR A 327 -2.51 14.05 22.72
CA TYR A 327 -2.75 14.40 21.32
C TYR A 327 -2.79 15.92 21.16
N SER A 328 -2.15 16.46 20.11
CA SER A 328 -1.85 17.89 20.04
C SER A 328 -3.02 18.78 19.60
N LEU A 329 -4.08 18.23 19.00
CA LEU A 329 -5.19 19.02 18.45
C LEU A 329 -6.48 18.91 19.31
N PRO A 330 -7.43 19.86 19.17
CA PRO A 330 -8.67 19.84 19.97
C PRO A 330 -9.71 18.81 19.52
N LYS A 331 -9.57 18.23 18.32
CA LYS A 331 -10.50 17.26 17.73
C LYS A 331 -9.74 16.28 16.85
N LEU A 332 -10.32 15.11 16.61
CA LEU A 332 -9.85 14.18 15.58
C LEU A 332 -11.05 13.70 14.76
N ASP A 333 -10.99 13.94 13.46
CA ASP A 333 -11.97 13.48 12.50
C ASP A 333 -11.38 12.36 11.63
N LYS A 334 -12.23 11.42 11.21
CA LYS A 334 -11.93 10.40 10.20
C LYS A 334 -13.02 10.45 9.14
N ILE A 335 -12.68 10.28 7.87
CA ILE A 335 -13.65 10.32 6.76
C ILE A 335 -13.29 9.32 5.67
N ALA A 336 -14.27 8.56 5.18
CA ALA A 336 -14.08 7.66 4.03
C ALA A 336 -14.37 8.39 2.71
N ILE A 337 -13.37 8.60 1.87
CA ILE A 337 -13.54 9.23 0.56
C ILE A 337 -13.99 8.14 -0.45
N PRO A 338 -15.06 8.37 -1.25
CA PRO A 338 -15.62 7.33 -2.11
C PRO A 338 -14.69 6.77 -3.19
N ASP A 339 -13.72 7.56 -3.67
CA ASP A 339 -12.65 7.14 -4.58
C ASP A 339 -11.34 7.70 -4.02
N PHE A 340 -10.48 6.84 -3.47
CA PHE A 340 -9.30 7.21 -2.69
C PHE A 340 -8.07 6.38 -3.12
N GLY A 341 -6.98 7.08 -3.44
CA GLY A 341 -5.80 6.50 -4.11
C GLY A 341 -5.02 5.48 -3.27
N THR A 342 -5.04 5.62 -1.95
CA THR A 342 -4.31 4.76 -1.01
C THR A 342 -5.27 3.99 -0.08
N GLY A 343 -4.75 3.36 0.97
CA GLY A 343 -5.57 2.70 1.98
C GLY A 343 -6.20 3.70 2.96
N ALA A 344 -5.37 4.58 3.52
CA ALA A 344 -5.72 5.69 4.39
C ALA A 344 -4.56 6.72 4.36
N MET A 345 -4.74 7.87 5.02
CA MET A 345 -3.74 8.92 5.14
C MET A 345 -3.95 9.71 6.45
N GLU A 346 -2.89 9.88 7.23
CA GLU A 346 -2.91 10.28 8.64
C GLU A 346 -3.09 11.78 8.91
N ASN A 347 -3.52 12.51 7.88
CA ASN A 347 -3.69 13.96 7.85
C ASN A 347 -4.13 14.51 9.22
N TRP A 348 -3.33 15.38 9.82
CA TRP A 348 -3.41 15.63 11.26
C TRP A 348 -4.78 16.19 11.68
N GLY A 349 -5.57 15.38 12.39
CA GLY A 349 -6.92 15.73 12.83
C GLY A 349 -8.03 15.54 11.80
N LEU A 350 -7.73 15.15 10.56
CA LEU A 350 -8.72 14.80 9.52
C LEU A 350 -8.23 13.62 8.69
N ILE A 351 -8.19 12.44 9.28
CA ILE A 351 -7.65 11.23 8.65
C ILE A 351 -8.60 10.76 7.55
N THR A 352 -8.08 10.51 6.35
CA THR A 352 -8.87 10.08 5.18
C THR A 352 -8.68 8.60 4.93
N TYR A 353 -9.74 7.92 4.47
CA TYR A 353 -9.76 6.47 4.27
C TYR A 353 -10.37 6.09 2.93
N ARG A 354 -9.92 4.96 2.37
CA ARG A 354 -10.77 4.15 1.50
C ARG A 354 -11.88 3.51 2.34
N GLU A 355 -13.10 3.45 1.80
CA GLU A 355 -14.27 2.90 2.51
C GLU A 355 -14.03 1.49 3.11
N THR A 356 -13.29 0.62 2.41
CA THR A 356 -12.97 -0.75 2.88
C THR A 356 -12.17 -0.79 4.18
N ASN A 357 -11.44 0.27 4.51
CA ASN A 357 -10.59 0.36 5.70
C ASN A 357 -11.24 1.14 6.87
N LEU A 358 -12.48 1.63 6.72
CA LEU A 358 -13.18 2.38 7.77
C LEU A 358 -14.60 1.87 8.04
N LEU A 359 -15.33 1.45 7.00
CA LEU A 359 -16.75 1.13 7.11
C LEU A 359 -16.95 -0.38 7.21
N TYR A 360 -17.58 -0.82 8.31
CA TYR A 360 -17.78 -2.23 8.65
C TYR A 360 -19.24 -2.48 9.03
N ASP A 361 -19.88 -3.45 8.37
CA ASP A 361 -21.22 -3.91 8.73
C ASP A 361 -21.13 -5.33 9.34
N PRO A 362 -21.44 -5.54 10.62
CA PRO A 362 -21.33 -6.85 11.25
C PRO A 362 -22.22 -7.94 10.64
N ASN A 363 -23.23 -7.58 9.82
CA ASN A 363 -24.11 -8.54 9.17
C ASN A 363 -23.63 -8.95 7.77
N GLU A 364 -22.69 -8.20 7.19
CA GLU A 364 -22.27 -8.33 5.78
C GLU A 364 -20.74 -8.46 5.62
N SER A 365 -19.98 -7.90 6.55
CA SER A 365 -18.52 -7.86 6.56
C SER A 365 -17.92 -9.05 7.31
N ALA A 366 -16.83 -9.60 6.79
CA ALA A 366 -16.14 -10.75 7.38
C ALA A 366 -15.28 -10.33 8.60
N SER A 367 -14.84 -11.30 9.41
CA SER A 367 -13.86 -11.07 10.48
C SER A 367 -12.53 -10.53 9.94
N SER A 368 -12.12 -10.91 8.73
CA SER A 368 -10.95 -10.30 8.07
C SER A 368 -11.16 -8.82 7.77
N ASN A 369 -12.38 -8.41 7.43
CA ASN A 369 -12.71 -7.00 7.24
C ASN A 369 -12.72 -6.24 8.57
N GLN A 370 -13.24 -6.86 9.63
CA GLN A 370 -13.21 -6.29 10.98
C GLN A 370 -11.77 -6.02 11.43
N GLN A 371 -10.89 -7.01 11.26
CA GLN A 371 -9.47 -6.88 11.59
C GLN A 371 -8.77 -5.81 10.75
N ARG A 372 -9.02 -5.79 9.44
CA ARG A 372 -8.45 -4.76 8.56
C ARG A 372 -8.85 -3.34 8.99
N VAL A 373 -10.12 -3.11 9.32
CA VAL A 373 -10.59 -1.80 9.80
C VAL A 373 -9.90 -1.44 11.13
N ALA A 374 -9.81 -2.38 12.07
CA ALA A 374 -9.17 -2.12 13.36
C ALA A 374 -7.68 -1.78 13.20
N SER A 375 -6.92 -2.58 12.44
CA SER A 375 -5.50 -2.37 12.17
C SER A 375 -5.24 -1.02 11.50
N VAL A 376 -5.95 -0.69 10.41
CA VAL A 376 -5.72 0.60 9.73
C VAL A 376 -6.12 1.76 10.65
N ILE A 377 -7.19 1.66 11.43
CA ILE A 377 -7.51 2.71 12.41
C ILE A 377 -6.40 2.90 13.44
N ALA A 378 -5.83 1.81 13.96
CA ALA A 378 -4.73 1.87 14.89
C ALA A 378 -3.48 2.48 14.24
N HIS A 379 -3.13 2.04 13.03
CA HIS A 379 -2.03 2.58 12.21
C HIS A 379 -2.11 4.10 12.08
N GLU A 380 -3.24 4.62 11.58
CA GLU A 380 -3.45 6.06 11.41
C GLU A 380 -3.46 6.83 12.74
N LEU A 381 -3.82 6.18 13.84
CA LEU A 381 -3.75 6.79 15.17
C LEU A 381 -2.32 6.87 15.69
N VAL A 382 -1.45 5.89 15.41
CA VAL A 382 -0.02 5.96 15.77
C VAL A 382 0.64 7.16 15.11
N HIS A 383 0.31 7.43 13.84
CA HIS A 383 0.86 8.56 13.10
C HIS A 383 0.60 9.92 13.76
N GLN A 384 -0.45 10.04 14.58
CA GLN A 384 -0.71 11.26 15.34
C GLN A 384 0.43 11.60 16.31
N TRP A 385 1.29 10.63 16.66
CA TRP A 385 2.55 10.80 17.40
C TRP A 385 3.78 10.59 16.50
N PHE A 386 3.87 9.46 15.79
CA PHE A 386 4.98 9.08 14.90
C PHE A 386 4.66 9.36 13.43
N GLY A 387 4.96 10.58 13.01
CA GLY A 387 4.67 11.10 11.67
C GLY A 387 4.20 12.55 11.78
N ASN A 388 3.26 12.82 12.69
CA ASN A 388 2.68 14.15 12.86
C ASN A 388 3.44 15.01 13.88
N ILE A 389 3.47 14.56 15.15
CA ILE A 389 4.20 15.27 16.22
C ILE A 389 5.70 15.28 15.92
N VAL A 390 6.27 14.10 15.69
CA VAL A 390 7.65 13.93 15.21
C VAL A 390 7.60 13.35 13.82
N THR A 391 8.23 14.02 12.86
CA THR A 391 8.27 13.60 11.45
C THR A 391 9.72 13.27 11.09
N MET A 392 9.97 12.33 10.19
CA MET A 392 11.30 12.18 9.60
C MET A 392 11.81 13.50 8.97
N ASP A 393 13.12 13.76 9.04
CA ASP A 393 13.74 14.94 8.41
C ASP A 393 13.70 14.88 6.88
N TRP A 394 13.85 13.67 6.35
CA TRP A 394 13.74 13.39 4.93
C TRP A 394 13.16 12.00 4.70
N TRP A 395 12.63 11.75 3.51
CA TRP A 395 12.01 10.48 3.11
C TRP A 395 12.95 9.28 3.16
N GLU A 396 14.27 9.48 3.28
CA GLU A 396 15.21 8.37 3.53
C GLU A 396 14.96 7.66 4.86
N ASP A 397 14.39 8.37 5.83
CA ASP A 397 14.03 7.88 7.16
C ASP A 397 12.50 7.64 7.29
N LEU A 398 11.78 7.42 6.18
CA LEU A 398 10.33 7.20 6.16
C LEU A 398 9.86 6.14 7.16
N TRP A 399 10.67 5.11 7.39
CA TRP A 399 10.38 4.04 8.35
C TRP A 399 10.14 4.55 9.79
N LEU A 400 10.64 5.74 10.17
CA LEU A 400 10.35 6.38 11.46
C LEU A 400 8.86 6.75 11.62
N ASN A 401 8.15 6.88 10.51
CA ASN A 401 6.71 6.99 10.48
C ASN A 401 6.09 5.60 10.31
N GLU A 402 6.38 4.95 9.18
CA GLU A 402 5.62 3.78 8.69
C GLU A 402 5.94 2.50 9.44
N GLY A 403 7.22 2.27 9.78
CA GLY A 403 7.64 1.12 10.57
C GLY A 403 7.11 1.21 12.00
N PHE A 404 7.01 2.42 12.54
CA PHE A 404 6.42 2.67 13.87
C PHE A 404 4.90 2.47 13.86
N ALA A 405 4.20 3.00 12.86
CA ALA A 405 2.77 2.79 12.71
C ALA A 405 2.43 1.30 12.54
N SER A 406 3.17 0.61 11.67
CA SER A 406 3.06 -0.85 11.46
C SER A 406 3.42 -1.67 12.70
N PHE A 407 4.33 -1.21 13.56
CA PHE A 407 4.62 -1.89 14.82
C PHE A 407 3.52 -1.67 15.87
N PHE A 408 3.14 -0.42 16.11
CA PHE A 408 2.21 -0.05 17.18
C PHE A 408 0.76 -0.38 16.85
N GLU A 409 0.37 -0.54 15.58
CA GLU A 409 -0.98 -0.98 15.23
C GLU A 409 -1.37 -2.29 15.93
N PHE A 410 -0.44 -3.24 16.02
CA PHE A 410 -0.68 -4.51 16.73
C PHE A 410 -0.95 -4.28 18.21
N LEU A 411 -0.22 -3.39 18.89
CA LEU A 411 -0.45 -3.08 20.30
C LEU A 411 -1.80 -2.39 20.51
N GLY A 412 -2.16 -1.46 19.62
CA GLY A 412 -3.43 -0.75 19.67
C GLY A 412 -4.61 -1.70 19.51
N VAL A 413 -4.57 -2.59 18.50
CA VAL A 413 -5.64 -3.56 18.26
C VAL A 413 -5.67 -4.63 19.36
N ASP A 414 -4.53 -5.13 19.82
CA ASP A 414 -4.47 -6.11 20.93
C ASP A 414 -5.11 -5.56 22.22
N HIS A 415 -4.96 -4.26 22.48
CA HIS A 415 -5.66 -3.59 23.57
C HIS A 415 -7.18 -3.53 23.36
N ALA A 416 -7.62 -3.22 22.14
CA ALA A 416 -9.04 -3.07 21.82
C ALA A 416 -9.78 -4.42 21.72
N GLU A 417 -9.11 -5.46 21.27
CA GLU A 417 -9.65 -6.78 20.92
C GLU A 417 -8.72 -7.89 21.45
N ALA A 418 -8.77 -8.11 22.77
CA ALA A 418 -7.77 -8.90 23.50
C ALA A 418 -7.69 -10.40 23.14
N ASP A 419 -8.70 -10.98 22.50
CA ASP A 419 -8.73 -12.39 22.10
C ASP A 419 -8.25 -12.63 20.66
N TRP A 420 -7.77 -11.59 19.96
CA TRP A 420 -7.31 -11.68 18.57
C TRP A 420 -5.86 -12.12 18.39
N GLN A 421 -5.10 -12.29 19.48
CA GLN A 421 -3.70 -12.74 19.41
C GLN A 421 -2.84 -11.88 18.45
N MET A 422 -3.07 -10.57 18.41
CA MET A 422 -2.47 -9.67 17.40
C MET A 422 -0.94 -9.69 17.46
N ARG A 423 -0.37 -9.80 18.66
CA ARG A 423 1.09 -9.89 18.86
C ARG A 423 1.74 -11.09 18.16
N SER A 424 0.99 -12.17 17.93
CA SER A 424 1.46 -13.32 17.16
C SER A 424 1.18 -13.16 15.67
N GLN A 425 0.08 -12.50 15.29
CA GLN A 425 -0.28 -12.24 13.89
C GLN A 425 0.73 -11.35 13.15
N VAL A 426 1.54 -10.56 13.84
CA VAL A 426 2.66 -9.79 13.23
C VAL A 426 3.60 -10.69 12.40
N LEU A 427 3.72 -11.98 12.74
CA LEU A 427 4.49 -12.93 11.95
C LEU A 427 3.90 -13.13 10.55
N LEU A 428 2.57 -13.16 10.45
CA LEU A 428 1.85 -13.42 9.21
C LEU A 428 1.72 -12.18 8.34
N GLU A 429 1.52 -11.02 8.97
CA GLU A 429 1.25 -9.76 8.28
C GLU A 429 2.54 -9.03 7.86
N ASP A 430 3.60 -9.08 8.68
CA ASP A 430 4.83 -8.31 8.44
C ASP A 430 6.09 -9.17 8.35
N VAL A 431 6.44 -9.90 9.42
CA VAL A 431 7.79 -10.47 9.59
C VAL A 431 8.13 -11.48 8.50
N LEU A 432 7.27 -12.48 8.28
CA LEU A 432 7.56 -13.57 7.36
C LEU A 432 7.35 -13.18 5.88
N PRO A 433 6.33 -12.36 5.52
CA PRO A 433 6.25 -11.77 4.18
C PRO A 433 7.48 -10.94 3.80
N VAL A 434 7.93 -10.01 4.65
CA VAL A 434 9.04 -9.12 4.28
C VAL A 434 10.39 -9.84 4.28
N GLN A 435 10.52 -10.97 4.98
CA GLN A 435 11.68 -11.84 4.78
C GLN A 435 11.74 -12.45 3.38
N GLU A 436 10.62 -12.62 2.68
CA GLU A 436 10.65 -12.98 1.26
C GLU A 436 11.20 -11.82 0.43
N ASP A 437 10.64 -10.62 0.60
CA ASP A 437 11.05 -9.41 -0.14
C ASP A 437 12.55 -9.08 0.07
N ASP A 438 12.99 -9.10 1.32
CA ASP A 438 14.35 -8.68 1.71
C ASP A 438 15.41 -9.78 1.51
N SER A 439 15.00 -10.95 1.01
CA SER A 439 15.93 -12.01 0.59
C SER A 439 16.35 -11.91 -0.88
N LEU A 440 15.82 -10.91 -1.61
CA LEU A 440 16.21 -10.57 -2.98
C LEU A 440 17.41 -9.60 -3.00
N VAL A 441 18.21 -9.67 -4.06
CA VAL A 441 19.31 -8.73 -4.33
C VAL A 441 18.75 -7.35 -4.69
N SER A 442 17.59 -7.30 -5.32
CA SER A 442 16.80 -6.10 -5.59
C SER A 442 15.97 -5.62 -4.38
N SER A 443 16.38 -5.90 -3.14
CA SER A 443 15.86 -5.21 -1.96
C SER A 443 16.54 -3.83 -1.81
N HIS A 444 16.28 -3.12 -0.72
CA HIS A 444 16.99 -1.90 -0.33
C HIS A 444 17.16 -1.81 1.20
N PRO A 445 18.15 -1.04 1.71
CA PRO A 445 18.26 -0.76 3.15
C PRO A 445 17.03 -0.02 3.68
N VAL A 446 16.75 -0.15 4.98
CA VAL A 446 15.63 0.58 5.62
C VAL A 446 15.83 2.09 5.51
N VAL A 447 17.06 2.57 5.73
CA VAL A 447 17.44 3.96 5.41
C VAL A 447 17.88 4.01 3.96
N VAL A 448 17.09 4.64 3.10
CA VAL A 448 17.25 4.56 1.64
C VAL A 448 17.38 5.94 1.00
N THR A 449 18.44 6.14 0.23
CA THR A 449 18.62 7.39 -0.51
C THR A 449 17.58 7.51 -1.62
N VAL A 450 16.82 8.62 -1.59
CA VAL A 450 15.83 8.97 -2.61
C VAL A 450 16.06 10.39 -3.11
N SER A 451 15.98 10.57 -4.43
CA SER A 451 16.43 11.77 -5.14
C SER A 451 15.44 12.29 -6.21
N THR A 452 14.29 11.62 -6.37
CA THR A 452 13.19 12.04 -7.24
C THR A 452 11.83 11.74 -6.58
N PRO A 453 10.73 12.40 -7.00
CA PRO A 453 9.39 12.07 -6.50
C PRO A 453 9.00 10.60 -6.71
N ALA A 454 9.40 10.02 -7.85
CA ALA A 454 9.16 8.62 -8.16
C ALA A 454 9.92 7.66 -7.21
N GLU A 455 11.18 7.98 -6.87
CA GLU A 455 11.95 7.21 -5.88
C GLU A 455 11.33 7.35 -4.48
N ILE A 456 10.92 8.55 -4.08
CA ILE A 456 10.28 8.80 -2.78
C ILE A 456 9.01 7.95 -2.62
N THR A 457 8.10 7.96 -3.60
CA THR A 457 6.86 7.18 -3.47
C THR A 457 7.07 5.67 -3.62
N SER A 458 8.19 5.24 -4.20
CA SER A 458 8.51 3.81 -4.36
C SER A 458 8.80 3.13 -3.03
N VAL A 459 9.49 3.83 -2.12
CA VAL A 459 9.97 3.28 -0.82
C VAL A 459 8.88 3.16 0.24
N PHE A 460 7.62 3.48 -0.09
CA PHE A 460 6.46 3.12 0.72
C PHE A 460 6.07 1.65 0.48
N ASP A 461 6.97 0.74 0.82
CA ASP A 461 6.91 -0.69 0.52
C ASP A 461 7.14 -1.56 1.77
N GLY A 462 7.23 -2.89 1.57
CA GLY A 462 7.44 -3.82 2.67
C GLY A 462 8.66 -3.51 3.53
N ILE A 463 9.70 -2.85 3.00
CA ILE A 463 10.91 -2.54 3.78
C ILE A 463 10.62 -1.43 4.80
N SER A 464 10.00 -0.32 4.38
CA SER A 464 9.68 0.78 5.29
C SER A 464 8.63 0.39 6.34
N TYR A 465 7.62 -0.38 5.94
CA TYR A 465 6.51 -0.81 6.80
C TYR A 465 6.89 -2.06 7.61
N SER A 466 6.92 -3.22 6.94
CA SER A 466 7.02 -4.53 7.58
C SER A 466 8.42 -4.82 8.13
N LYS A 467 9.52 -4.51 7.43
CA LYS A 467 10.88 -4.69 7.98
C LYS A 467 11.13 -3.69 9.11
N GLY A 468 10.69 -2.44 8.96
CA GLY A 468 10.67 -1.45 10.03
C GLY A 468 9.99 -1.95 11.31
N ALA A 469 8.77 -2.49 11.19
CA ALA A 469 8.05 -3.08 12.32
C ALA A 469 8.75 -4.31 12.91
N SER A 470 9.31 -5.17 12.05
CA SER A 470 9.99 -6.39 12.45
C SER A 470 11.24 -6.13 13.28
N ILE A 471 12.05 -5.14 12.89
CA ILE A 471 13.26 -4.78 13.65
C ILE A 471 12.92 -4.01 14.94
N LEU A 472 11.81 -3.25 14.98
CA LEU A 472 11.28 -2.67 16.22
C LEU A 472 10.79 -3.74 17.18
N ARG A 473 10.12 -4.78 16.69
CA ARG A 473 9.70 -5.94 17.47
C ARG A 473 10.89 -6.69 18.07
N MET A 474 11.93 -6.94 17.28
CA MET A 474 13.18 -7.54 17.77
C MET A 474 13.86 -6.64 18.82
N LEU A 475 13.87 -5.32 18.58
CA LEU A 475 14.47 -4.34 19.47
C LEU A 475 13.73 -4.26 20.81
N GLU A 476 12.39 -4.20 20.80
CA GLU A 476 11.55 -4.20 22.00
C GLU A 476 11.82 -5.44 22.87
N ASP A 477 11.89 -6.63 22.29
CA ASP A 477 12.22 -7.85 23.04
C ASP A 477 13.63 -7.80 23.63
N TRP A 478 14.62 -7.33 22.85
CA TRP A 478 16.01 -7.26 23.28
C TRP A 478 16.24 -6.29 24.43
N ILE A 479 15.70 -5.07 24.35
CA ILE A 479 15.91 -4.04 25.39
C ILE A 479 14.85 -4.04 26.49
N THR A 480 13.85 -4.92 26.38
CA THR A 480 12.61 -5.02 27.18
C THR A 480 11.54 -3.97 26.85
N PRO A 481 10.25 -4.35 26.92
CA PRO A 481 9.13 -3.45 26.59
C PRO A 481 9.12 -2.15 27.40
N GLU A 482 9.46 -2.19 28.69
CA GLU A 482 9.42 -1.00 29.55
C GLU A 482 10.45 0.05 29.14
N LYS A 483 11.66 -0.40 28.77
CA LYS A 483 12.73 0.49 28.31
C LYS A 483 12.46 0.99 26.90
N PHE A 484 11.92 0.14 26.03
CA PHE A 484 11.49 0.54 24.69
C PHE A 484 10.41 1.62 24.75
N GLN A 485 9.34 1.40 25.52
CA GLN A 485 8.29 2.39 25.76
C GLN A 485 8.88 3.69 26.30
N LYS A 486 9.74 3.62 27.33
CA LYS A 486 10.34 4.80 27.94
C LYS A 486 11.18 5.61 26.96
N GLY A 487 11.98 4.94 26.13
CA GLY A 487 12.78 5.61 25.11
C GLY A 487 11.93 6.24 24.00
N CYS A 488 10.84 5.59 23.58
CA CYS A 488 9.84 6.18 22.67
C CYS A 488 9.22 7.46 23.25
N GLN A 489 8.84 7.45 24.53
CA GLN A 489 8.32 8.64 25.22
C GLN A 489 9.33 9.78 25.28
N ASN A 490 10.62 9.47 25.52
CA ASN A 490 11.69 10.46 25.55
C ASN A 490 11.92 11.06 24.15
N TYR A 491 11.95 10.22 23.11
CA TYR A 491 12.07 10.63 21.71
C TYR A 491 10.94 11.60 21.30
N LEU A 492 9.68 11.20 21.52
CA LEU A 492 8.51 12.02 21.19
C LEU A 492 8.56 13.39 21.89
N LYS A 493 8.96 13.43 23.17
CA LYS A 493 9.09 14.68 23.93
C LYS A 493 10.24 15.58 23.44
N LYS A 494 11.38 14.98 23.06
CA LYS A 494 12.57 15.70 22.60
C LYS A 494 12.33 16.37 21.24
N PHE A 495 11.66 15.68 20.33
CA PHE A 495 11.47 16.12 18.94
C PHE A 495 10.06 16.62 18.61
N GLN A 496 9.20 16.82 19.61
CA GLN A 496 7.84 17.34 19.44
C GLN A 496 7.81 18.63 18.57
N PHE A 497 6.96 18.59 17.54
CA PHE A 497 6.76 19.64 16.51
C PHE A 497 8.00 19.92 15.64
N ARG A 498 8.96 19.00 15.62
CA ARG A 498 10.18 19.06 14.83
C ARG A 498 10.33 17.77 14.03
N ASN A 499 11.50 17.63 13.43
CA ASN A 499 11.89 16.47 12.66
C ASN A 499 13.04 15.73 13.36
N ALA A 500 13.21 14.46 13.02
CA ALA A 500 14.26 13.60 13.56
C ALA A 500 14.82 12.68 12.47
N LYS A 501 16.03 12.17 12.72
CA LYS A 501 16.70 11.16 11.91
C LYS A 501 16.75 9.82 12.65
N THR A 502 17.08 8.75 11.95
CA THR A 502 17.26 7.42 12.55
C THR A 502 18.22 7.44 13.76
N SER A 503 19.32 8.19 13.66
CA SER A 503 20.29 8.32 14.75
C SER A 503 19.72 8.94 16.03
N ASP A 504 18.74 9.82 15.90
CA ASP A 504 18.13 10.52 17.04
C ASP A 504 17.22 9.59 17.85
N PHE A 505 16.56 8.65 17.16
CA PHE A 505 15.79 7.60 17.81
C PHE A 505 16.68 6.62 18.56
N TRP A 506 17.80 6.19 17.95
CA TRP A 506 18.78 5.35 18.61
C TRP A 506 19.32 5.98 19.90
N GLU A 507 19.74 7.24 19.86
CA GLU A 507 20.21 7.96 21.05
C GLU A 507 19.17 7.92 22.18
N SER A 508 17.89 8.14 21.84
CA SER A 508 16.79 8.13 22.82
C SER A 508 16.57 6.76 23.47
N LEU A 509 16.77 5.67 22.74
CA LEU A 509 16.70 4.31 23.28
C LEU A 509 17.97 3.91 24.04
N GLU A 510 19.16 4.38 23.65
CA GLU A 510 20.40 4.17 24.40
C GLU A 510 20.30 4.80 25.79
N GLU A 511 19.80 6.03 25.87
CA GLU A 511 19.55 6.72 27.15
C GLU A 511 18.60 5.93 28.07
N ALA A 512 17.58 5.27 27.50
CA ALA A 512 16.59 4.51 28.28
C ALA A 512 17.09 3.12 28.69
N SER A 513 17.91 2.46 27.87
CA SER A 513 18.27 1.05 28.03
C SER A 513 19.66 0.82 28.63
N ASN A 514 20.59 1.77 28.43
CA ASN A 514 22.04 1.62 28.59
C ASN A 514 22.63 0.45 27.78
N GLN A 515 21.97 0.07 26.68
CA GLN A 515 22.47 -0.89 25.70
C GLN A 515 23.07 -0.15 24.49
N PRO A 516 23.98 -0.76 23.73
CA PRO A 516 24.59 -0.14 22.54
C PRO A 516 23.63 -0.19 21.34
N VAL A 517 22.45 0.43 21.47
CA VAL A 517 21.35 0.33 20.48
C VAL A 517 21.80 0.79 19.11
N LYS A 518 22.56 1.90 19.01
CA LYS A 518 23.03 2.40 17.73
C LYS A 518 23.93 1.40 17.01
N GLU A 519 24.93 0.87 17.72
CA GLU A 519 25.88 -0.10 17.13
C GLU A 519 25.17 -1.37 16.63
N VAL A 520 24.15 -1.84 17.37
CA VAL A 520 23.40 -3.03 16.98
C VAL A 520 22.45 -2.71 15.82
N MET A 521 21.60 -1.68 15.97
CA MET A 521 20.52 -1.37 15.03
C MET A 521 20.99 -0.73 13.73
N ASP A 522 22.11 -0.01 13.69
CA ASP A 522 22.68 0.51 12.44
C ASP A 522 22.99 -0.64 11.46
N SER A 523 23.33 -1.84 11.96
CA SER A 523 23.55 -3.02 11.11
C SER A 523 22.27 -3.55 10.46
N TRP A 524 21.10 -3.24 11.01
CA TRP A 524 19.78 -3.65 10.50
C TRP A 524 19.12 -2.60 9.60
N THR A 525 19.54 -1.33 9.70
CA THR A 525 18.92 -0.23 8.95
C THR A 525 19.76 0.30 7.79
N SER A 526 21.10 0.26 7.90
CA SER A 526 22.00 0.86 6.92
C SER A 526 22.42 -0.06 5.77
N GLN A 527 21.92 -1.30 5.74
CA GLN A 527 22.13 -2.27 4.67
C GLN A 527 20.86 -3.09 4.44
N MET A 528 20.67 -3.57 3.21
CA MET A 528 19.56 -4.47 2.87
C MET A 528 19.82 -5.89 3.36
N GLY A 529 18.79 -6.73 3.29
CA GLY A 529 18.87 -8.13 3.64
C GLY A 529 18.97 -8.40 5.13
N TYR A 530 19.09 -9.69 5.45
CA TYR A 530 19.18 -10.21 6.80
C TYR A 530 19.98 -11.53 6.83
N PRO A 531 20.40 -12.01 8.02
CA PRO A 531 21.20 -13.21 8.13
C PRO A 531 20.38 -14.51 8.24
N VAL A 532 20.96 -15.60 7.78
CA VAL A 532 20.68 -16.96 8.24
C VAL A 532 21.75 -17.37 9.27
N ILE A 533 21.29 -17.92 10.39
CA ILE A 533 22.13 -18.50 11.43
C ILE A 533 22.26 -20.00 11.17
N THR A 534 23.47 -20.44 10.83
CA THR A 534 23.78 -21.87 10.66
C THR A 534 24.25 -22.46 11.99
N VAL A 535 23.58 -23.53 12.43
CA VAL A 535 23.90 -24.26 13.66
C VAL A 535 24.82 -25.44 13.34
N LYS A 536 25.88 -25.59 14.13
CA LYS A 536 26.79 -26.73 14.10
C LYS A 536 27.04 -27.25 15.50
N GLU A 537 27.24 -28.56 15.61
CA GLU A 537 27.46 -29.23 16.90
C GLU A 537 26.39 -28.85 17.94
N ARG A 538 25.16 -28.57 17.46
CA ARG A 538 23.96 -28.18 18.21
C ARG A 538 24.01 -26.83 18.92
N LYS A 539 25.16 -26.16 19.02
CA LYS A 539 25.34 -24.93 19.84
C LYS A 539 26.25 -23.87 19.23
N ASN A 540 27.04 -24.20 18.20
CA ASN A 540 27.93 -23.26 17.55
C ASN A 540 27.16 -22.57 16.41
N LEU A 541 27.13 -21.25 16.45
CA LEU A 541 26.37 -20.42 15.52
C LEU A 541 27.31 -19.64 14.62
N SER A 542 26.98 -19.58 13.34
CA SER A 542 27.65 -18.72 12.37
C SER A 542 26.60 -17.99 11.53
N GLN A 543 26.87 -16.74 11.18
CA GLN A 543 25.96 -15.93 10.37
C GLN A 543 26.43 -15.85 8.90
N LYS A 544 25.47 -15.80 7.98
CA LYS A 544 25.68 -15.47 6.56
C LYS A 544 24.46 -14.69 6.07
N ARG A 545 24.61 -13.76 5.13
CA ARG A 545 23.47 -13.16 4.41
C ARG A 545 22.60 -14.26 3.81
N PHE A 546 21.30 -14.21 4.04
CA PHE A 546 20.33 -15.06 3.39
C PHE A 546 19.90 -14.44 2.06
N LEU A 547 19.99 -15.22 0.98
CA LEU A 547 19.57 -14.83 -0.36
C LEU A 547 18.78 -15.98 -0.97
N LEU A 548 17.70 -15.68 -1.68
CA LEU A 548 16.95 -16.69 -2.44
C LEU A 548 17.71 -17.18 -3.66
N ASP A 549 18.41 -16.29 -4.36
CA ASP A 549 19.32 -16.66 -5.43
C ASP A 549 20.65 -17.16 -4.85
N SER A 550 20.90 -18.47 -4.95
CA SER A 550 22.14 -19.10 -4.50
C SER A 550 23.36 -18.75 -5.36
N THR A 551 23.13 -18.19 -6.56
CA THR A 551 24.17 -17.82 -7.53
C THR A 551 24.55 -16.34 -7.46
N ALA A 552 23.76 -15.52 -6.75
CA ALA A 552 24.04 -14.11 -6.53
C ALA A 552 25.33 -13.88 -5.73
N ASP A 553 26.01 -12.76 -6.01
CA ASP A 553 27.13 -12.31 -5.19
C ASP A 553 26.59 -11.79 -3.84
N PRO A 554 26.92 -12.44 -2.71
CA PRO A 554 26.39 -12.03 -1.41
C PRO A 554 26.89 -10.64 -0.94
N TYR A 555 27.92 -10.09 -1.59
CA TYR A 555 28.53 -8.80 -1.25
C TYR A 555 28.02 -7.64 -2.11
N GLU A 556 27.11 -7.89 -3.06
CA GLU A 556 26.50 -6.87 -3.91
C GLU A 556 25.07 -6.51 -3.47
N PRO A 557 24.66 -5.22 -3.60
CA PRO A 557 25.52 -4.07 -3.83
C PRO A 557 26.49 -3.83 -2.66
N PRO A 558 27.59 -3.07 -2.82
CA PRO A 558 28.58 -2.92 -1.75
C PRO A 558 27.97 -2.28 -0.49
N SER A 559 28.14 -2.94 0.66
CA SER A 559 27.76 -2.42 1.98
C SER A 559 29.01 -2.12 2.80
N MET A 560 29.05 -0.97 3.48
CA MET A 560 30.12 -0.64 4.44
C MET A 560 30.20 -1.65 5.60
N LEU A 561 29.11 -2.40 5.82
CA LEU A 561 29.00 -3.42 6.85
C LEU A 561 29.11 -4.84 6.27
N ASN A 562 29.51 -5.00 5.00
CA ASN A 562 29.81 -6.29 4.36
C ASN A 562 28.77 -7.40 4.64
N TYR A 563 27.49 -7.03 4.80
CA TYR A 563 26.40 -7.96 5.12
C TYR A 563 26.71 -8.86 6.33
N THR A 564 27.17 -8.25 7.42
CA THR A 564 27.20 -8.87 8.74
C THR A 564 26.48 -7.99 9.75
N TRP A 565 25.79 -8.63 10.70
CA TRP A 565 24.89 -8.01 11.65
C TRP A 565 25.33 -8.26 13.09
N ASN A 566 25.02 -7.29 13.95
CA ASN A 566 25.00 -7.50 15.40
C ASN A 566 23.62 -8.05 15.75
N ILE A 567 23.55 -9.30 16.21
CA ILE A 567 22.28 -10.04 16.28
C ILE A 567 21.93 -10.34 17.74
N PRO A 568 20.84 -9.80 18.30
CA PRO A 568 20.28 -10.27 19.55
C PRO A 568 19.73 -11.71 19.37
N ILE A 569 20.55 -12.71 19.72
CA ILE A 569 20.18 -14.12 19.64
C ILE A 569 19.48 -14.52 20.93
N LYS A 570 18.21 -14.90 20.81
CA LYS A 570 17.43 -15.52 21.89
C LYS A 570 17.30 -17.02 21.64
N TRP A 571 17.40 -17.82 22.69
CA TRP A 571 17.14 -19.26 22.62
C TRP A 571 16.50 -19.78 23.91
N ALA A 572 15.72 -20.86 23.79
CA ALA A 572 15.11 -21.56 24.91
C ALA A 572 15.82 -22.90 25.17
N GLU A 573 16.10 -23.17 26.45
CA GLU A 573 16.62 -24.43 26.98
C GLU A 573 15.74 -24.88 28.16
N ASN A 574 14.97 -25.96 28.00
CA ASN A 574 14.02 -26.47 29.01
C ASN A 574 13.14 -25.35 29.63
N ASP A 575 12.46 -24.59 28.76
CA ASP A 575 11.60 -23.44 29.11
C ASP A 575 12.33 -22.20 29.68
N ASN A 576 13.65 -22.24 29.89
CA ASN A 576 14.43 -21.06 30.24
C ASN A 576 14.90 -20.33 28.99
N SER A 577 14.49 -19.06 28.85
CA SER A 577 14.94 -18.19 27.77
C SER A 577 16.27 -17.51 28.14
N ASN A 578 17.23 -17.55 27.23
CA ASN A 578 18.51 -16.86 27.33
C ASN A 578 18.69 -15.91 26.13
N VAL A 579 19.52 -14.88 26.29
CA VAL A 579 19.83 -13.91 25.23
C VAL A 579 21.32 -13.57 25.22
N VAL A 580 21.89 -13.45 24.03
CA VAL A 580 23.27 -12.97 23.80
C VAL A 580 23.30 -12.13 22.53
N VAL A 581 24.14 -11.09 22.49
CA VAL A 581 24.37 -10.35 21.24
C VAL A 581 25.55 -11.00 20.51
N TYR A 582 25.28 -11.60 19.35
CA TYR A 582 26.32 -12.04 18.43
C TYR A 582 26.94 -10.81 17.77
N ASN A 583 28.17 -10.44 18.17
CA ASN A 583 28.87 -9.31 17.58
C ASN A 583 29.40 -9.67 16.19
N ARG A 584 29.14 -8.83 15.19
CA ARG A 584 29.60 -9.04 13.81
C ARG A 584 31.12 -9.14 13.65
N SER A 585 31.89 -8.72 14.65
CA SER A 585 33.35 -8.88 14.72
C SER A 585 33.78 -10.33 14.97
N GLU A 586 32.90 -11.18 15.51
CA GLU A 586 33.13 -12.60 15.78
C GLU A 586 32.98 -13.42 14.48
N LYS A 587 33.96 -13.26 13.58
CA LYS A 587 33.95 -13.84 12.23
C LYS A 587 33.89 -15.38 12.20
N GLU A 588 34.35 -16.03 13.25
CA GLU A 588 34.36 -17.51 13.37
C GLU A 588 33.03 -18.07 13.92
N GLY A 589 32.10 -17.21 14.34
CA GLY A 589 30.89 -17.63 15.03
C GLY A 589 30.96 -17.44 16.53
N ILE A 590 29.87 -17.81 17.21
CA ILE A 590 29.76 -17.86 18.67
C ILE A 590 29.32 -19.25 19.13
N THR A 591 29.58 -19.58 20.38
CA THR A 591 29.06 -20.80 21.02
C THR A 591 28.05 -20.39 22.09
N LEU A 592 26.84 -20.95 22.03
CA LEU A 592 25.85 -20.73 23.07
C LEU A 592 26.28 -21.41 24.37
N ASN A 593 26.21 -20.66 25.48
CA ASN A 593 26.47 -21.18 26.82
C ASN A 593 25.28 -22.02 27.32
N SER A 594 25.13 -23.23 26.79
CA SER A 594 24.14 -24.22 27.25
C SER A 594 24.73 -25.11 28.34
N GLY A 595 23.97 -25.36 29.41
CA GLY A 595 24.47 -26.01 30.64
C GLY A 595 24.67 -27.53 30.57
N LEU A 596 24.64 -28.17 29.39
CA LEU A 596 24.43 -29.63 29.33
C LEU A 596 25.42 -30.39 28.43
N GLY A 597 25.81 -31.57 28.92
CA GLY A 597 26.04 -32.75 28.09
C GLY A 597 24.73 -33.54 27.97
N GLY A 598 24.41 -34.06 26.79
CA GLY A 598 23.18 -34.83 26.52
C GLY A 598 22.49 -34.47 25.19
N ASP A 599 21.26 -34.97 25.01
CA ASP A 599 20.47 -34.94 23.76
C ASP A 599 19.43 -33.79 23.68
N VAL A 600 19.66 -32.67 24.39
CA VAL A 600 18.69 -31.55 24.53
C VAL A 600 18.63 -30.69 23.27
N PHE A 601 17.41 -30.35 22.84
CA PHE A 601 17.12 -29.46 21.70
C PHE A 601 17.19 -27.98 22.14
N LEU A 602 18.01 -27.17 21.45
CA LEU A 602 18.05 -25.73 21.65
C LEU A 602 17.12 -25.06 20.63
N LYS A 603 16.01 -24.49 21.10
CA LYS A 603 15.14 -23.69 20.23
C LYS A 603 15.72 -22.30 20.10
N ILE A 604 16.35 -22.02 18.96
CA ILE A 604 16.88 -20.70 18.62
C ILE A 604 15.78 -19.89 17.93
N ASN A 605 15.73 -18.59 18.24
CA ASN A 605 14.73 -17.66 17.76
C ASN A 605 13.28 -18.07 18.12
N PRO A 606 12.96 -18.25 19.42
CA PRO A 606 11.60 -18.57 19.84
C PRO A 606 10.62 -17.51 19.33
N ASP A 607 9.45 -17.97 18.87
CA ASP A 607 8.38 -17.17 18.25
C ASP A 607 8.86 -16.28 17.07
N HIS A 608 9.98 -16.66 16.45
CA HIS A 608 10.63 -15.89 15.39
C HIS A 608 10.81 -14.40 15.78
N ILE A 609 11.25 -14.15 17.02
CA ILE A 609 11.31 -12.79 17.58
C ILE A 609 12.35 -11.90 16.89
N GLY A 610 13.49 -12.48 16.51
CA GLY A 610 14.53 -11.81 15.76
C GLY A 610 14.32 -11.91 14.25
N PHE A 611 14.76 -10.89 13.52
CA PHE A 611 14.65 -10.80 12.06
C PHE A 611 15.75 -11.62 11.36
N TYR A 612 15.78 -12.93 11.60
CA TYR A 612 16.76 -13.84 11.01
C TYR A 612 16.21 -15.27 10.95
N ARG A 613 16.72 -16.05 9.99
CA ARG A 613 16.37 -17.47 9.84
C ARG A 613 17.35 -18.37 10.57
N VAL A 614 16.93 -19.56 10.99
CA VAL A 614 17.81 -20.55 11.62
C VAL A 614 17.89 -21.82 10.78
N ASN A 615 19.10 -22.16 10.33
CA ASN A 615 19.39 -23.41 9.64
C ASN A 615 20.06 -24.41 10.59
N TYR A 616 19.27 -25.33 11.13
CA TYR A 616 19.77 -26.44 11.96
C TYR A 616 20.46 -27.52 11.12
N GLU A 617 21.21 -28.41 11.78
CA GLU A 617 21.73 -29.61 11.13
C GLU A 617 20.59 -30.51 10.61
N ALA A 618 20.86 -31.29 9.57
CA ALA A 618 19.86 -32.17 8.94
C ALA A 618 19.20 -33.15 9.94
N GLU A 619 19.97 -33.71 10.87
CA GLU A 619 19.46 -34.60 11.93
C GLU A 619 18.52 -33.86 12.89
N THR A 620 18.78 -32.58 13.15
CA THR A 620 17.93 -31.74 14.00
C THR A 620 16.60 -31.44 13.29
N TRP A 621 16.62 -31.16 11.99
CA TRP A 621 15.40 -31.02 11.19
C TRP A 621 14.55 -32.30 11.16
N ASP A 622 15.18 -33.48 11.07
CA ASP A 622 14.47 -34.76 11.17
C ASP A 622 13.79 -34.93 12.54
N ARG A 623 14.52 -34.64 13.62
CA ARG A 623 13.97 -34.68 14.98
C ARG A 623 12.81 -33.70 15.16
N ILE A 624 12.87 -32.50 14.55
CA ILE A 624 11.74 -31.56 14.57
C ILE A 624 10.53 -32.19 13.87
N ALA A 625 10.70 -32.78 12.68
CA ALA A 625 9.62 -33.44 11.94
C ALA A 625 9.00 -34.62 12.72
N GLU A 626 9.83 -35.45 13.36
CA GLU A 626 9.41 -36.54 14.25
C GLU A 626 8.65 -36.03 15.48
N THR A 627 9.14 -34.95 16.10
CA THR A 627 8.48 -34.31 17.24
C THR A 627 7.12 -33.75 16.85
N LEU A 628 7.03 -33.06 15.71
CA LEU A 628 5.76 -32.55 15.19
C LEU A 628 4.76 -33.68 14.91
N SER A 629 5.23 -34.76 14.30
CA SER A 629 4.38 -35.91 13.95
C SER A 629 3.91 -36.71 15.18
N SER A 630 4.72 -36.76 16.25
CA SER A 630 4.39 -37.48 17.48
C SER A 630 3.55 -36.63 18.44
N ASN A 631 3.93 -35.38 18.67
CA ASN A 631 3.17 -34.39 19.42
C ASN A 631 3.60 -32.95 19.06
N HIS A 632 2.92 -32.34 18.09
CA HIS A 632 3.21 -30.98 17.63
C HIS A 632 3.05 -29.91 18.72
N LEU A 633 2.25 -30.17 19.77
CA LEU A 633 2.05 -29.25 20.89
C LEU A 633 3.27 -29.11 21.81
N ASN A 634 4.34 -29.89 21.57
CA ASN A 634 5.64 -29.65 22.20
C ASN A 634 6.29 -28.33 21.74
N PHE A 635 5.79 -27.73 20.66
CA PHE A 635 6.21 -26.41 20.18
C PHE A 635 5.04 -25.43 20.21
N SER A 636 5.33 -24.17 20.53
CA SER A 636 4.35 -23.10 20.45
C SER A 636 3.79 -22.99 19.02
N THR A 637 2.60 -22.42 18.89
CA THR A 637 1.98 -22.12 17.59
C THR A 637 2.91 -21.26 16.72
N ALA A 638 3.54 -20.23 17.30
CA ALA A 638 4.49 -19.37 16.59
C ALA A 638 5.81 -20.11 16.23
N ASP A 639 6.26 -21.04 17.07
CA ASP A 639 7.45 -21.85 16.77
C ASP A 639 7.22 -22.83 15.62
N ARG A 640 6.06 -23.50 15.57
CA ARG A 640 5.65 -24.35 14.45
C ARG A 640 5.59 -23.56 13.14
N THR A 641 5.02 -22.36 13.23
CA THR A 641 4.96 -21.40 12.12
C THR A 641 6.35 -21.04 11.61
N SER A 642 7.26 -20.69 12.53
CA SER A 642 8.66 -20.36 12.24
C SER A 642 9.43 -21.52 11.59
N PHE A 643 9.26 -22.75 12.09
CA PHE A 643 9.93 -23.92 11.53
C PHE A 643 9.49 -24.23 10.09
N ILE A 644 8.18 -24.16 9.82
CA ILE A 644 7.65 -24.34 8.47
C ILE A 644 8.24 -23.26 7.56
N ASP A 645 8.17 -22.00 7.97
CA ASP A 645 8.65 -20.88 7.16
C ASP A 645 10.13 -20.98 6.83
N ASP A 646 10.98 -21.16 7.84
CA ASP A 646 12.42 -21.28 7.66
C ASP A 646 12.78 -22.47 6.79
N ALA A 647 12.19 -23.64 7.00
CA ALA A 647 12.53 -24.82 6.23
C ALA A 647 12.19 -24.65 4.74
N PHE A 648 11.02 -24.09 4.41
CA PHE A 648 10.63 -23.86 3.02
C PHE A 648 11.44 -22.73 2.37
N ALA A 649 11.75 -21.66 3.10
CA ALA A 649 12.62 -20.59 2.59
C ALA A 649 14.06 -21.09 2.38
N LEU A 650 14.63 -21.85 3.32
CA LEU A 650 15.94 -22.48 3.20
C LEU A 650 15.98 -23.47 2.03
N ALA A 651 14.91 -24.23 1.80
CA ALA A 651 14.82 -25.12 0.66
C ALA A 651 14.76 -24.35 -0.66
N ARG A 652 13.99 -23.26 -0.72
CA ARG A 652 13.92 -22.36 -1.88
C ARG A 652 15.28 -21.74 -2.21
N ALA A 653 16.06 -21.38 -1.17
CA ALA A 653 17.42 -20.85 -1.27
C ALA A 653 18.51 -21.93 -1.45
N GLN A 654 18.15 -23.21 -1.63
CA GLN A 654 19.08 -24.34 -1.78
C GLN A 654 20.02 -24.57 -0.58
N LEU A 655 19.62 -24.12 0.62
CA LEU A 655 20.34 -24.30 1.88
C LEU A 655 19.82 -25.49 2.70
N LEU A 656 18.68 -26.06 2.31
CA LEU A 656 18.09 -27.27 2.88
C LEU A 656 17.51 -28.14 1.76
N ASN A 657 17.61 -29.47 1.88
CA ASN A 657 16.98 -30.36 0.90
C ASN A 657 15.45 -30.29 1.02
N TYR A 658 14.75 -30.18 -0.11
CA TYR A 658 13.28 -30.09 -0.14
C TYR A 658 12.56 -31.23 0.57
N GLY A 659 13.11 -32.45 0.56
CA GLY A 659 12.52 -33.57 1.29
C GLY A 659 12.45 -33.33 2.80
N LYS A 660 13.39 -32.59 3.38
CA LYS A 660 13.36 -32.21 4.81
C LYS A 660 12.26 -31.19 5.09
N ALA A 661 12.12 -30.18 4.24
CA ALA A 661 11.04 -29.20 4.35
C ALA A 661 9.66 -29.87 4.20
N LEU A 662 9.49 -30.73 3.19
CA LEU A 662 8.24 -31.47 2.95
C LEU A 662 7.91 -32.44 4.09
N ASN A 663 8.91 -33.06 4.74
CA ASN A 663 8.68 -33.91 5.91
C ASN A 663 7.96 -33.17 7.04
N LEU A 664 8.24 -31.87 7.23
CA LEU A 664 7.55 -31.04 8.23
C LEU A 664 6.07 -30.84 7.95
N THR A 665 5.56 -31.17 6.76
CA THR A 665 4.13 -31.08 6.44
C THR A 665 3.33 -32.33 6.81
N SER A 666 4.01 -33.42 7.19
CA SER A 666 3.36 -34.71 7.45
C SER A 666 2.37 -34.66 8.62
N TYR A 667 2.66 -33.86 9.65
CA TYR A 667 1.82 -33.74 10.84
C TYR A 667 0.56 -32.89 10.62
N LEU A 668 0.45 -32.15 9.51
CA LEU A 668 -0.62 -31.16 9.30
C LEU A 668 -2.05 -31.72 9.40
N LYS A 669 -2.23 -33.04 9.25
CA LYS A 669 -3.54 -33.70 9.52
C LYS A 669 -4.06 -33.44 10.94
N SER A 670 -3.15 -33.16 11.88
CA SER A 670 -3.44 -32.90 13.29
C SER A 670 -3.26 -31.42 13.68
N GLU A 671 -2.90 -30.54 12.75
CA GLU A 671 -2.72 -29.12 13.03
C GLU A 671 -4.09 -28.41 13.07
N GLU A 672 -4.31 -27.59 14.10
CA GLU A 672 -5.57 -26.89 14.36
C GLU A 672 -5.40 -25.38 14.54
N ASP A 673 -4.16 -24.87 14.56
CA ASP A 673 -3.90 -23.45 14.81
C ASP A 673 -3.78 -22.61 13.53
N PHE A 674 -4.18 -21.34 13.65
CA PHE A 674 -4.18 -20.38 12.55
C PHE A 674 -2.80 -20.11 11.93
N LEU A 675 -1.79 -19.76 12.73
CA LEU A 675 -0.50 -19.32 12.20
C LEU A 675 0.25 -20.41 11.40
N PRO A 676 0.39 -21.66 11.89
CA PRO A 676 1.07 -22.71 11.14
C PRO A 676 0.36 -23.01 9.82
N TRP A 677 -0.98 -23.03 9.82
CA TRP A 677 -1.77 -23.20 8.61
C TRP A 677 -1.56 -22.06 7.61
N GLN A 678 -1.54 -20.79 8.06
CA GLN A 678 -1.28 -19.66 7.17
C GLN A 678 0.08 -19.78 6.46
N ARG A 679 1.15 -20.06 7.21
CA ARG A 679 2.49 -20.17 6.59
C ARG A 679 2.65 -21.42 5.75
N ALA A 680 2.04 -22.54 6.14
CA ALA A 680 1.96 -23.71 5.28
C ALA A 680 1.25 -23.37 3.97
N ILE A 681 0.06 -22.76 4.00
CA ILE A 681 -0.68 -22.36 2.80
C ILE A 681 0.15 -21.41 1.92
N SER A 682 0.87 -20.45 2.52
CA SER A 682 1.77 -19.54 1.80
C SER A 682 2.87 -20.29 1.05
N ALA A 683 3.65 -21.12 1.74
CA ALA A 683 4.74 -21.90 1.15
C ALA A 683 4.24 -22.85 0.04
N LEU A 684 3.08 -23.46 0.25
CA LEU A 684 2.48 -24.40 -0.70
C LEU A 684 1.87 -23.69 -1.91
N THR A 685 1.37 -22.47 -1.74
CA THR A 685 0.83 -21.67 -2.85
C THR A 685 1.93 -21.37 -3.87
N TYR A 686 3.15 -21.08 -3.43
CA TYR A 686 4.31 -20.94 -4.31
C TYR A 686 4.64 -22.25 -5.04
N ILE A 687 4.76 -23.37 -4.32
CA ILE A 687 5.11 -24.66 -4.94
C ILE A 687 4.08 -25.05 -6.00
N ILE A 688 2.79 -24.87 -5.70
CA ILE A 688 1.70 -25.23 -6.62
C ILE A 688 1.66 -24.31 -7.82
N SER A 689 1.89 -23.00 -7.66
CA SER A 689 1.94 -22.08 -8.81
C SER A 689 3.07 -22.42 -9.77
N MET A 690 4.21 -22.88 -9.25
CA MET A 690 5.34 -23.32 -10.06
C MET A 690 5.06 -24.58 -10.88
N PHE A 691 4.16 -25.45 -10.41
CA PHE A 691 3.81 -26.71 -11.08
C PHE A 691 2.45 -26.69 -11.77
N GLU A 692 1.79 -25.53 -11.95
CA GLU A 692 0.44 -25.41 -12.54
C GLU A 692 0.26 -26.20 -13.86
N ASP A 693 1.26 -26.16 -14.74
CA ASP A 693 1.23 -26.81 -16.05
C ASP A 693 1.92 -28.20 -16.05
N ASP A 694 2.48 -28.64 -14.92
CA ASP A 694 3.13 -29.94 -14.78
C ASP A 694 2.12 -31.04 -14.50
N ARG A 695 1.75 -31.77 -15.56
CA ARG A 695 0.72 -32.83 -15.52
C ARG A 695 1.11 -34.06 -14.70
N GLU A 696 2.38 -34.20 -14.31
CA GLU A 696 2.87 -35.29 -13.47
C GLU A 696 2.81 -34.89 -11.99
N LEU A 697 3.40 -33.75 -11.64
CA LEU A 697 3.56 -33.30 -10.27
C LEU A 697 2.30 -32.68 -9.67
N TYR A 698 1.57 -31.86 -10.45
CA TYR A 698 0.42 -31.12 -9.94
C TYR A 698 -0.61 -32.03 -9.26
N PRO A 699 -1.07 -33.15 -9.87
CA PRO A 699 -2.06 -34.01 -9.25
C PRO A 699 -1.56 -34.70 -7.96
N MET A 700 -0.26 -34.99 -7.86
CA MET A 700 0.34 -35.61 -6.67
C MET A 700 0.35 -34.63 -5.50
N ILE A 701 0.75 -33.39 -5.78
CA ILE A 701 0.78 -32.29 -4.81
C ILE A 701 -0.65 -31.98 -4.34
N GLU A 702 -1.58 -31.83 -5.29
CA GLU A 702 -3.00 -31.58 -5.03
C GLU A 702 -3.59 -32.66 -4.12
N THR A 703 -3.42 -33.94 -4.47
CA THR A 703 -3.95 -35.07 -3.69
C THR A 703 -3.39 -35.11 -2.26
N TYR A 704 -2.07 -34.93 -2.11
CA TYR A 704 -1.44 -34.97 -0.79
C TYR A 704 -1.95 -33.85 0.12
N PHE A 705 -1.95 -32.59 -0.35
CA PHE A 705 -2.35 -31.47 0.49
C PHE A 705 -3.86 -31.36 0.69
N GLN A 706 -4.67 -31.83 -0.26
CA GLN A 706 -6.09 -32.11 -0.04
C GLN A 706 -6.26 -33.03 1.18
N GLY A 707 -5.50 -34.13 1.24
CA GLY A 707 -5.52 -35.06 2.37
C GLY A 707 -5.01 -34.47 3.70
N ARG A 708 -4.12 -33.47 3.67
CA ARG A 708 -3.62 -32.79 4.87
C ARG A 708 -4.62 -31.80 5.45
N VAL A 709 -5.29 -31.00 4.63
CA VAL A 709 -6.24 -29.98 5.09
C VAL A 709 -7.63 -30.53 5.40
N LYS A 710 -8.00 -31.67 4.80
CA LYS A 710 -9.34 -32.23 4.94
C LYS A 710 -9.83 -32.37 6.39
N PRO A 711 -9.05 -32.89 7.36
CA PRO A 711 -9.52 -33.03 8.74
C PRO A 711 -9.95 -31.70 9.39
N ILE A 712 -9.14 -30.64 9.26
CA ILE A 712 -9.45 -29.34 9.85
C ILE A 712 -10.59 -28.63 9.08
N ALA A 713 -10.63 -28.77 7.76
CA ALA A 713 -11.70 -28.23 6.92
C ALA A 713 -13.07 -28.87 7.27
N ASP A 714 -13.10 -30.20 7.41
CA ASP A 714 -14.31 -30.94 7.78
C ASP A 714 -14.73 -30.63 9.22
N SER A 715 -13.77 -30.47 10.15
CA SER A 715 -14.00 -30.13 11.55
C SER A 715 -14.63 -28.73 11.71
N LEU A 716 -14.05 -27.72 11.06
CA LEU A 716 -14.55 -26.35 11.16
C LEU A 716 -15.86 -26.14 10.39
N GLY A 717 -16.04 -26.85 9.28
CA GLY A 717 -17.26 -26.85 8.47
C GLY A 717 -17.61 -25.50 7.82
N TRP A 718 -18.66 -25.49 7.01
CA TRP A 718 -19.16 -24.32 6.27
C TRP A 718 -20.21 -23.54 7.08
N GLN A 719 -19.84 -23.13 8.30
CA GLN A 719 -20.67 -22.31 9.19
C GLN A 719 -19.87 -21.11 9.70
N ASP A 720 -20.53 -20.10 10.27
CA ASP A 720 -19.85 -18.91 10.79
C ASP A 720 -20.01 -18.81 12.32
N ASN A 721 -19.27 -19.67 13.02
CA ASN A 721 -19.25 -19.78 14.48
C ASN A 721 -17.80 -19.75 15.01
N GLY A 722 -17.63 -19.68 16.32
CA GLY A 722 -16.31 -19.66 16.96
C GLY A 722 -15.76 -18.25 17.17
N THR A 723 -14.55 -18.21 17.72
CA THR A 723 -13.74 -17.04 18.00
C THR A 723 -13.29 -16.34 16.70
N HIS A 724 -12.71 -15.15 16.84
CA HIS A 724 -12.15 -14.41 15.70
C HIS A 724 -11.11 -15.24 14.93
N ILE A 725 -10.16 -15.85 15.65
CA ILE A 725 -9.09 -16.67 15.06
C ILE A 725 -9.64 -17.94 14.39
N GLU A 726 -10.62 -18.63 14.99
CA GLU A 726 -11.24 -19.81 14.37
C GLU A 726 -11.96 -19.46 13.06
N LYS A 727 -12.60 -18.28 12.98
CA LYS A 727 -13.25 -17.80 11.75
C LYS A 727 -12.25 -17.47 10.65
N LEU A 728 -11.12 -16.84 10.98
CA LEU A 728 -10.03 -16.60 10.03
C LEU A 728 -9.41 -17.91 9.54
N LEU A 729 -9.12 -18.83 10.47
CA LEU A 729 -8.63 -20.17 10.16
C LEU A 729 -9.60 -20.88 9.22
N ARG A 730 -10.90 -20.94 9.56
CA ARG A 730 -11.93 -21.55 8.71
C ARG A 730 -11.90 -21.03 7.29
N ALA A 731 -11.93 -19.70 7.11
CA ALA A 731 -11.91 -19.09 5.78
C ALA A 731 -10.67 -19.52 4.98
N SER A 732 -9.51 -19.57 5.63
CA SER A 732 -8.27 -19.96 4.97
C SER A 732 -8.19 -21.44 4.62
N VAL A 733 -8.53 -22.35 5.54
CA VAL A 733 -8.41 -23.80 5.31
C VAL A 733 -9.48 -24.31 4.35
N LEU A 734 -10.70 -23.74 4.39
CA LEU A 734 -11.73 -24.03 3.38
C LEU A 734 -11.33 -23.48 2.00
N GLY A 735 -10.74 -22.28 1.97
CA GLY A 735 -10.20 -21.70 0.75
C GLY A 735 -9.07 -22.55 0.15
N PHE A 736 -8.19 -23.08 1.00
CA PHE A 736 -7.13 -23.99 0.58
C PHE A 736 -7.66 -25.35 0.14
N ALA A 737 -8.64 -25.94 0.84
CA ALA A 737 -9.31 -27.18 0.42
C ALA A 737 -9.95 -27.03 -0.97
N CYS A 738 -10.62 -25.90 -1.24
CA CYS A 738 -11.13 -25.59 -2.58
C CYS A 738 -10.01 -25.45 -3.62
N LYS A 739 -8.89 -24.78 -3.27
CA LYS A 739 -7.73 -24.65 -4.16
C LYS A 739 -7.09 -26.01 -4.48
N MET A 740 -7.11 -26.95 -3.54
CA MET A 740 -6.62 -28.33 -3.69
C MET A 740 -7.64 -29.28 -4.33
N GLY A 741 -8.72 -28.77 -4.92
CA GLY A 741 -9.66 -29.61 -5.66
C GLY A 741 -10.58 -30.47 -4.80
N ASP A 742 -10.75 -30.19 -3.50
CA ASP A 742 -11.66 -30.96 -2.66
C ASP A 742 -13.11 -30.83 -3.16
N ARG A 743 -13.65 -31.94 -3.66
CA ARG A 743 -14.98 -32.00 -4.26
C ARG A 743 -16.07 -31.62 -3.26
N GLU A 744 -15.94 -31.99 -1.99
CA GLU A 744 -16.95 -31.65 -0.98
C GLU A 744 -16.92 -30.14 -0.69
N ALA A 745 -15.73 -29.56 -0.54
CA ALA A 745 -15.56 -28.11 -0.34
C ALA A 745 -16.07 -27.31 -1.55
N LEU A 746 -15.72 -27.72 -2.78
CA LEU A 746 -16.16 -27.08 -4.01
C LEU A 746 -17.68 -27.19 -4.22
N ASN A 747 -18.29 -28.31 -3.85
CA ASN A 747 -19.73 -28.49 -3.88
C ASN A 747 -20.45 -27.58 -2.87
N ASN A 748 -19.92 -27.45 -1.65
CA ASN A 748 -20.46 -26.52 -0.66
C ASN A 748 -20.40 -25.06 -1.14
N ALA A 749 -19.27 -24.64 -1.71
CA ALA A 749 -19.15 -23.30 -2.30
C ALA A 749 -20.18 -23.06 -3.43
N SER A 750 -20.34 -24.05 -4.31
CA SER A 750 -21.30 -23.98 -5.42
C SER A 750 -22.74 -23.93 -4.91
N GLN A 751 -23.09 -24.72 -3.88
CA GLN A 751 -24.42 -24.72 -3.28
C GLN A 751 -24.75 -23.38 -2.61
N LEU A 752 -23.81 -22.80 -1.85
CA LEU A 752 -23.99 -21.47 -1.24
C LEU A 752 -24.19 -20.40 -2.31
N PHE A 753 -23.41 -20.46 -3.39
CA PHE A 753 -23.52 -19.54 -4.52
C PHE A 753 -24.87 -19.68 -5.24
N ASP A 754 -25.31 -20.91 -5.54
CA ASP A 754 -26.59 -21.17 -6.21
C ASP A 754 -27.78 -20.72 -5.34
N ASN A 755 -27.73 -20.94 -4.02
CA ASN A 755 -28.76 -20.47 -3.08
C ASN A 755 -28.84 -18.92 -3.06
N TRP A 756 -27.68 -18.26 -3.10
CA TRP A 756 -27.60 -16.80 -3.18
C TRP A 756 -28.16 -16.24 -4.50
N LEU A 757 -27.87 -16.88 -5.63
CA LEU A 757 -28.44 -16.52 -6.94
C LEU A 757 -29.97 -16.64 -6.96
N GLN A 758 -30.52 -17.61 -6.24
CA GLN A 758 -31.97 -17.82 -6.11
C GLN A 758 -32.65 -16.82 -5.16
N LYS A 759 -31.91 -15.81 -4.64
CA LYS A 759 -32.37 -14.74 -3.74
C LYS A 759 -32.97 -15.23 -2.41
N ASN A 760 -32.74 -16.49 -2.05
CA ASN A 760 -33.43 -17.12 -0.93
C ASN A 760 -32.62 -17.16 0.38
N GLU A 761 -31.31 -16.94 0.37
CA GLU A 761 -30.46 -17.06 1.56
C GLU A 761 -29.26 -16.09 1.57
N ASN A 762 -28.95 -15.52 2.74
CA ASN A 762 -27.71 -14.77 2.97
C ASN A 762 -26.56 -15.73 3.23
N ILE A 763 -25.44 -15.55 2.51
CA ILE A 763 -24.23 -16.33 2.75
C ILE A 763 -23.56 -15.84 4.04
N PRO A 764 -23.12 -16.74 4.94
CA PRO A 764 -22.38 -16.35 6.15
C PRO A 764 -21.13 -15.52 5.81
N VAL A 765 -20.87 -14.46 6.58
CA VAL A 765 -19.97 -13.37 6.16
C VAL A 765 -18.53 -13.83 5.89
N ASN A 766 -18.02 -14.77 6.70
CA ASN A 766 -16.67 -15.32 6.52
C ASN A 766 -16.55 -16.33 5.35
N LEU A 767 -17.67 -16.74 4.75
CA LEU A 767 -17.70 -17.70 3.64
C LEU A 767 -18.03 -17.04 2.29
N ARG A 768 -18.50 -15.79 2.28
CA ARG A 768 -18.91 -15.05 1.08
C ARG A 768 -17.87 -15.04 -0.02
N LEU A 769 -16.63 -14.66 0.31
CA LEU A 769 -15.55 -14.60 -0.69
C LEU A 769 -15.29 -15.98 -1.31
N LEU A 770 -15.30 -17.05 -0.51
CA LEU A 770 -15.11 -18.40 -1.00
C LEU A 770 -16.27 -18.85 -1.90
N ALA A 771 -17.50 -18.58 -1.49
CA ALA A 771 -18.69 -18.89 -2.28
C ALA A 771 -18.71 -18.14 -3.61
N TYR A 772 -18.42 -16.82 -3.62
CA TYR A 772 -18.36 -16.05 -4.86
C TYR A 772 -17.24 -16.51 -5.79
N ARG A 773 -16.04 -16.76 -5.26
CA ARG A 773 -14.90 -17.20 -6.06
C ARG A 773 -15.12 -18.59 -6.62
N TYR A 774 -15.27 -19.58 -5.75
CA TYR A 774 -15.31 -20.99 -6.17
C TYR A 774 -16.67 -21.38 -6.76
N GLY A 775 -17.77 -20.74 -6.33
CA GLY A 775 -19.07 -20.88 -7.00
C GLY A 775 -19.02 -20.35 -8.42
N MET A 776 -18.58 -19.10 -8.64
CA MET A 776 -18.45 -18.55 -10.01
C MET A 776 -17.45 -19.35 -10.86
N GLN A 777 -16.35 -19.83 -10.27
CA GLN A 777 -15.36 -20.64 -10.99
C GLN A 777 -15.92 -21.99 -11.47
N ASN A 778 -16.78 -22.64 -10.67
CA ASN A 778 -17.24 -24.00 -10.93
C ASN A 778 -18.60 -24.08 -11.64
N SER A 779 -19.54 -23.20 -11.30
CA SER A 779 -20.91 -23.18 -11.86
C SER A 779 -21.30 -21.88 -12.56
N GLY A 780 -20.40 -20.87 -12.57
CA GLY A 780 -20.67 -19.56 -13.15
C GLY A 780 -20.90 -19.57 -14.66
N ASN A 781 -21.84 -18.72 -15.11
CA ASN A 781 -22.17 -18.46 -16.51
C ASN A 781 -22.54 -16.98 -16.70
N GLU A 782 -22.88 -16.58 -17.92
CA GLU A 782 -23.23 -15.18 -18.22
C GLU A 782 -24.39 -14.64 -17.37
N THR A 783 -25.39 -15.46 -17.06
CA THR A 783 -26.54 -15.03 -16.25
C THR A 783 -26.14 -14.76 -14.81
N SER A 784 -25.40 -15.69 -14.18
CA SER A 784 -24.92 -15.50 -12.81
C SER A 784 -23.89 -14.37 -12.72
N TRP A 785 -23.03 -14.22 -13.73
CA TRP A 785 -22.03 -13.14 -13.79
C TRP A 785 -22.69 -11.76 -13.91
N ASN A 786 -23.67 -11.61 -14.80
CA ASN A 786 -24.45 -10.37 -14.92
C ASN A 786 -25.23 -10.06 -13.64
N TYR A 787 -25.76 -11.09 -12.97
CA TYR A 787 -26.38 -10.91 -11.65
C TYR A 787 -25.37 -10.42 -10.60
N THR A 788 -24.19 -11.02 -10.52
CA THR A 788 -23.13 -10.58 -9.60
C THR A 788 -22.68 -9.13 -9.89
N LEU A 789 -22.59 -8.74 -11.16
CA LEU A 789 -22.28 -7.36 -11.54
C LEU A 789 -23.38 -6.38 -11.10
N ASP A 790 -24.65 -6.75 -11.29
CA ASP A 790 -25.79 -5.97 -10.79
C ASP A 790 -25.79 -5.85 -9.27
N GLN A 791 -25.45 -6.91 -8.53
CA GLN A 791 -25.29 -6.85 -7.07
C GLN A 791 -24.12 -5.95 -6.66
N TYR A 792 -23.00 -5.99 -7.38
CA TYR A 792 -21.86 -5.09 -7.17
C TYR A 792 -22.28 -3.63 -7.32
N GLN A 793 -23.07 -3.29 -8.34
CA GLN A 793 -23.55 -1.92 -8.55
C GLN A 793 -24.54 -1.48 -7.48
N LYS A 794 -25.41 -2.37 -7.00
CA LYS A 794 -26.48 -2.08 -6.03
C LYS A 794 -26.02 -1.95 -4.60
N THR A 795 -25.06 -2.76 -4.16
CA THR A 795 -24.59 -2.70 -2.76
C THR A 795 -23.84 -1.40 -2.50
N SER A 796 -24.09 -0.78 -1.34
CA SER A 796 -23.37 0.41 -0.87
C SER A 796 -22.12 0.05 -0.06
N LEU A 797 -21.96 -1.21 0.35
CA LEU A 797 -20.84 -1.62 1.20
C LEU A 797 -19.60 -1.97 0.36
N ALA A 798 -18.56 -1.14 0.45
CA ALA A 798 -17.32 -1.33 -0.31
C ALA A 798 -16.65 -2.70 -0.04
N GLN A 799 -16.71 -3.20 1.19
CA GLN A 799 -16.16 -4.51 1.56
C GLN A 799 -16.91 -5.69 0.91
N GLU A 800 -18.18 -5.51 0.55
CA GLU A 800 -18.93 -6.51 -0.23
C GLU A 800 -18.64 -6.34 -1.72
N LYS A 801 -18.56 -5.10 -2.22
CA LYS A 801 -18.15 -4.80 -3.60
C LYS A 801 -16.83 -5.47 -3.97
N GLU A 802 -15.82 -5.39 -3.09
CA GLU A 802 -14.51 -6.01 -3.32
C GLU A 802 -14.59 -7.54 -3.45
N LYS A 803 -15.39 -8.21 -2.60
CA LYS A 803 -15.61 -9.67 -2.71
C LYS A 803 -16.32 -10.04 -4.01
N LEU A 804 -17.30 -9.24 -4.43
CA LEU A 804 -18.02 -9.45 -5.69
C LEU A 804 -17.12 -9.26 -6.90
N LEU A 805 -16.22 -8.26 -6.90
CA LEU A 805 -15.21 -8.07 -7.94
C LEU A 805 -14.29 -9.29 -8.06
N TYR A 806 -13.88 -9.90 -6.94
CA TYR A 806 -13.11 -11.14 -6.96
C TYR A 806 -13.96 -12.31 -7.52
N GLY A 807 -15.22 -12.41 -7.13
CA GLY A 807 -16.17 -13.38 -7.72
C GLY A 807 -16.24 -13.25 -9.25
N LEU A 808 -16.45 -12.04 -9.77
CA LEU A 808 -16.50 -11.73 -11.20
C LEU A 808 -15.21 -12.13 -11.93
N ALA A 809 -14.04 -11.90 -11.31
CA ALA A 809 -12.73 -12.28 -11.84
C ALA A 809 -12.48 -13.80 -11.82
N SER A 810 -13.28 -14.58 -11.09
CA SER A 810 -13.08 -16.03 -10.93
C SER A 810 -13.77 -16.88 -12.01
N VAL A 811 -14.55 -16.26 -12.91
CA VAL A 811 -15.27 -16.98 -13.97
C VAL A 811 -14.31 -17.66 -14.97
N LYS A 812 -14.62 -18.90 -15.36
CA LYS A 812 -13.86 -19.66 -16.37
C LYS A 812 -14.38 -19.39 -17.80
N ASN A 813 -14.44 -18.12 -18.19
CA ASN A 813 -14.90 -17.70 -19.51
C ASN A 813 -14.14 -16.46 -20.00
N VAL A 814 -13.43 -16.59 -21.13
CA VAL A 814 -12.58 -15.52 -21.71
C VAL A 814 -13.39 -14.27 -22.08
N THR A 815 -14.62 -14.42 -22.55
CA THR A 815 -15.48 -13.29 -22.93
C THR A 815 -15.95 -12.50 -21.70
N LEU A 816 -16.19 -13.17 -20.57
CA LEU A 816 -16.71 -12.56 -19.35
C LEU A 816 -15.62 -11.95 -18.44
N LEU A 817 -14.35 -12.29 -18.63
CA LEU A 817 -13.21 -11.59 -18.02
C LEU A 817 -12.98 -10.22 -18.68
N TYR A 818 -14.07 -9.45 -18.83
CA TYR A 818 -14.21 -8.28 -19.68
C TYR A 818 -13.42 -7.07 -19.15
N LEU A 819 -12.13 -7.02 -19.50
CA LEU A 819 -11.17 -6.00 -19.05
C LEU A 819 -11.48 -4.57 -19.54
N ASP A 820 -12.32 -4.39 -20.57
CA ASP A 820 -12.67 -3.04 -21.02
C ASP A 820 -13.53 -2.27 -20.01
N MET A 821 -14.16 -2.94 -19.03
CA MET A 821 -14.82 -2.26 -17.90
C MET A 821 -13.87 -1.40 -17.07
N LEU A 822 -12.56 -1.71 -17.07
CA LEU A 822 -11.55 -0.94 -16.36
C LEU A 822 -11.42 0.50 -16.90
N LYS A 823 -11.84 0.73 -18.15
CA LYS A 823 -11.80 2.04 -18.78
C LYS A 823 -13.04 2.88 -18.48
N ASP A 824 -14.08 2.30 -17.90
CA ASP A 824 -15.33 2.96 -17.57
C ASP A 824 -15.40 3.29 -16.06
N PRO A 825 -15.18 4.56 -15.67
CA PRO A 825 -15.18 4.97 -14.28
C PRO A 825 -16.57 4.91 -13.62
N ASP A 826 -17.66 4.83 -14.41
CA ASP A 826 -19.02 4.67 -13.88
C ASP A 826 -19.28 3.23 -13.42
N ILE A 827 -18.47 2.27 -13.89
CA ILE A 827 -18.52 0.87 -13.47
C ILE A 827 -17.42 0.57 -12.46
N ILE A 828 -16.16 0.80 -12.80
CA ILE A 828 -15.01 0.53 -11.93
C ILE A 828 -14.36 1.84 -11.52
N LYS A 829 -14.45 2.16 -10.22
CA LYS A 829 -13.81 3.33 -9.63
C LYS A 829 -12.30 3.32 -9.89
N SER A 830 -11.68 4.50 -9.96
CA SER A 830 -10.26 4.62 -10.29
C SER A 830 -9.37 3.89 -9.26
N GLN A 831 -9.73 3.95 -7.98
CA GLN A 831 -9.08 3.25 -6.88
C GLN A 831 -9.06 1.71 -7.00
N ASP A 832 -9.96 1.12 -7.80
CA ASP A 832 -10.19 -0.34 -7.86
C ASP A 832 -9.63 -0.97 -9.14
N VAL A 833 -9.16 -0.17 -10.11
CA VAL A 833 -8.64 -0.65 -11.40
C VAL A 833 -7.52 -1.68 -11.22
N PHE A 834 -6.51 -1.37 -10.40
CA PHE A 834 -5.37 -2.26 -10.18
C PHE A 834 -5.74 -3.52 -9.37
N THR A 835 -6.69 -3.40 -8.44
CA THR A 835 -7.24 -4.54 -7.70
C THR A 835 -7.91 -5.54 -8.65
N VAL A 836 -8.75 -5.05 -9.58
CA VAL A 836 -9.43 -5.92 -10.55
C VAL A 836 -8.44 -6.57 -11.52
N ILE A 837 -7.44 -5.84 -12.02
CA ILE A 837 -6.38 -6.43 -12.87
C ILE A 837 -5.66 -7.56 -12.12
N ARG A 838 -5.33 -7.35 -10.84
CA ARG A 838 -4.67 -8.35 -10.00
C ARG A 838 -5.56 -9.57 -9.77
N TYR A 839 -6.85 -9.40 -9.48
CA TYR A 839 -7.78 -10.52 -9.34
C TYR A 839 -7.93 -11.33 -10.64
N ILE A 840 -7.99 -10.65 -11.79
CA ILE A 840 -8.02 -11.33 -13.09
C ILE A 840 -6.71 -12.09 -13.33
N SER A 841 -5.55 -11.56 -12.95
CA SER A 841 -4.27 -12.28 -13.09
C SER A 841 -4.18 -13.60 -12.30
N TYR A 842 -5.00 -13.77 -11.26
CA TYR A 842 -5.08 -15.02 -10.49
C TYR A 842 -5.94 -16.10 -11.15
N ASN A 843 -6.73 -15.74 -12.16
CA ASN A 843 -7.52 -16.68 -12.94
C ASN A 843 -6.63 -17.45 -13.92
N SER A 844 -6.83 -18.75 -14.08
CA SER A 844 -6.05 -19.58 -15.01
C SER A 844 -6.03 -19.06 -16.46
N TYR A 845 -7.12 -18.46 -16.93
CA TYR A 845 -7.16 -17.76 -18.22
C TYR A 845 -6.64 -16.32 -18.09
N GLY A 846 -7.03 -15.67 -16.99
CA GLY A 846 -6.75 -14.27 -16.74
C GLY A 846 -5.28 -13.93 -16.50
N LYS A 847 -4.44 -14.89 -16.08
CA LYS A 847 -2.98 -14.75 -15.90
C LYS A 847 -2.33 -14.11 -17.14
N SER A 848 -2.53 -14.72 -18.31
CA SER A 848 -2.02 -14.18 -19.57
C SER A 848 -2.83 -12.99 -20.10
N MET A 849 -4.15 -12.95 -19.86
CA MET A 849 -5.00 -11.86 -20.35
C MET A 849 -4.67 -10.52 -19.67
N ALA A 850 -4.52 -10.51 -18.34
CA ALA A 850 -4.18 -9.32 -17.57
C ALA A 850 -2.79 -8.79 -17.98
N TRP A 851 -1.79 -9.68 -18.08
CA TRP A 851 -0.46 -9.33 -18.55
C TRP A 851 -0.48 -8.73 -19.97
N ASN A 852 -1.23 -9.32 -20.89
CA ASN A 852 -1.37 -8.80 -22.25
C ASN A 852 -2.08 -7.44 -22.28
N TRP A 853 -3.15 -7.28 -21.50
CA TRP A 853 -3.93 -6.05 -21.44
C TRP A 853 -3.11 -4.87 -20.91
N ILE A 854 -2.33 -5.05 -19.84
CA ILE A 854 -1.48 -3.97 -19.35
C ILE A 854 -0.42 -3.56 -20.38
N GLN A 855 0.10 -4.49 -21.19
CA GLN A 855 1.05 -4.17 -22.26
C GLN A 855 0.40 -3.38 -23.39
N LEU A 856 -0.80 -3.80 -23.81
CA LEU A 856 -1.57 -3.14 -24.89
C LEU A 856 -2.12 -1.77 -24.47
N ASN A 857 -2.39 -1.58 -23.18
CA ASN A 857 -2.99 -0.36 -22.63
C ASN A 857 -2.05 0.43 -21.72
N TRP A 858 -0.74 0.20 -21.80
CA TRP A 858 0.26 0.87 -20.95
C TRP A 858 0.21 2.40 -21.07
N ASP A 859 0.20 2.94 -22.29
CA ASP A 859 0.12 4.39 -22.50
C ASP A 859 -1.16 5.01 -21.93
N TYR A 860 -2.29 4.27 -22.00
CA TYR A 860 -3.55 4.70 -21.39
C TYR A 860 -3.44 4.76 -19.86
N LEU A 861 -2.84 3.73 -19.23
CA LEU A 861 -2.65 3.68 -17.78
C LEU A 861 -1.68 4.77 -17.32
N VAL A 862 -0.58 4.99 -18.04
CA VAL A 862 0.38 6.07 -17.75
C VAL A 862 -0.29 7.43 -17.85
N ASN A 863 -1.15 7.67 -18.85
CA ASN A 863 -1.87 8.94 -18.97
C ASN A 863 -2.90 9.13 -17.85
N ARG A 864 -3.56 8.06 -17.38
CA ARG A 864 -4.59 8.12 -16.33
C ARG A 864 -4.02 8.29 -14.92
N PHE A 865 -2.91 7.62 -14.62
CA PHE A 865 -2.36 7.56 -13.25
C PHE A 865 -1.01 8.26 -13.10
N THR A 866 -0.31 8.55 -14.19
CA THR A 866 1.09 9.04 -14.23
C THR A 866 2.10 8.00 -13.76
N ILE A 867 3.37 8.15 -14.20
CA ILE A 867 4.47 7.26 -13.79
C ILE A 867 4.87 7.42 -12.31
N ASN A 868 4.35 8.44 -11.62
CA ASN A 868 4.57 8.64 -10.19
C ASN A 868 3.55 7.86 -9.34
N ASP A 869 2.52 7.25 -9.94
CA ASP A 869 1.57 6.42 -9.19
C ASP A 869 2.19 5.09 -8.79
N ARG A 870 2.14 4.82 -7.48
CA ARG A 870 2.72 3.63 -6.86
C ARG A 870 2.03 2.33 -7.32
N ASN A 871 0.71 2.35 -7.49
CA ASN A 871 -0.06 1.17 -7.89
C ASN A 871 0.20 0.80 -9.35
N LEU A 872 0.34 1.79 -10.24
CA LEU A 872 0.78 1.59 -11.61
C LEU A 872 2.18 1.00 -11.67
N GLY A 873 3.12 1.53 -10.89
CA GLY A 873 4.48 1.00 -10.80
C GLY A 873 4.51 -0.48 -10.41
N ARG A 874 3.65 -0.88 -9.46
CA ARG A 874 3.55 -2.25 -8.92
C ARG A 874 2.68 -3.20 -9.74
N ILE A 875 1.96 -2.75 -10.76
CA ILE A 875 1.07 -3.65 -11.51
C ILE A 875 1.84 -4.71 -12.30
N VAL A 876 3.12 -4.48 -12.59
CA VAL A 876 3.99 -5.46 -13.26
C VAL A 876 4.21 -6.73 -12.43
N THR A 877 3.97 -6.69 -11.11
CA THR A 877 4.16 -7.85 -10.23
C THR A 877 3.10 -8.93 -10.41
N ILE A 878 2.06 -8.70 -11.23
CA ILE A 878 1.18 -9.79 -11.69
C ILE A 878 1.94 -10.88 -12.48
N ALA A 879 3.18 -10.59 -12.90
CA ALA A 879 4.08 -11.53 -13.55
C ALA A 879 4.93 -12.38 -12.56
N GLU A 880 4.84 -12.18 -11.24
CA GLU A 880 5.58 -12.98 -10.24
C GLU A 880 5.43 -14.51 -10.42
N PRO A 881 4.27 -15.07 -10.81
CA PRO A 881 4.14 -16.52 -11.03
C PRO A 881 4.80 -17.03 -12.32
N PHE A 882 5.35 -16.16 -13.18
CA PHE A 882 6.03 -16.58 -14.39
C PHE A 882 7.31 -17.34 -14.04
N ASN A 883 7.61 -18.38 -14.81
CA ASN A 883 8.64 -19.36 -14.45
C ASN A 883 9.31 -19.99 -15.69
N THR A 884 9.20 -19.35 -16.85
CA THR A 884 9.81 -19.80 -18.10
C THR A 884 10.67 -18.71 -18.75
N GLU A 885 11.71 -19.13 -19.48
CA GLU A 885 12.57 -18.22 -20.26
C GLU A 885 11.78 -17.39 -21.29
N LEU A 886 10.71 -17.95 -21.86
CA LEU A 886 9.84 -17.24 -22.80
C LEU A 886 9.16 -16.05 -22.12
N GLN A 887 8.57 -16.27 -20.95
CA GLN A 887 7.90 -15.21 -20.18
C GLN A 887 8.89 -14.14 -19.71
N LEU A 888 10.09 -14.55 -19.27
CA LEU A 888 11.15 -13.61 -18.90
C LEU A 888 11.52 -12.71 -20.08
N TRP A 889 11.73 -13.29 -21.27
CA TRP A 889 12.00 -12.53 -22.48
C TRP A 889 10.86 -11.57 -22.86
N GLU A 890 9.60 -11.96 -22.69
CA GLU A 890 8.44 -11.08 -22.91
C GLU A 890 8.46 -9.87 -21.96
N MET A 891 8.76 -10.10 -20.68
CA MET A 891 8.90 -9.04 -19.67
C MET A 891 10.03 -8.07 -20.02
N GLU A 892 11.23 -8.59 -20.32
CA GLU A 892 12.38 -7.78 -20.71
C GLU A 892 12.09 -6.95 -21.96
N SER A 893 11.41 -7.55 -22.96
CA SER A 893 11.00 -6.87 -24.19
C SER A 893 10.00 -5.74 -23.92
N PHE A 894 9.02 -5.97 -23.05
CA PHE A 894 8.06 -4.95 -22.64
C PHE A 894 8.74 -3.80 -21.88
N PHE A 895 9.63 -4.10 -20.94
CA PHE A 895 10.35 -3.08 -20.17
C PHE A 895 11.34 -2.29 -21.03
N ALA A 896 11.97 -2.93 -22.03
CA ALA A 896 12.80 -2.25 -23.01
C ALA A 896 11.99 -1.31 -23.93
N LYS A 897 10.74 -1.68 -24.27
CA LYS A 897 9.84 -0.83 -25.05
C LYS A 897 9.37 0.40 -24.26
N TYR A 898 9.13 0.26 -22.96
CA TYR A 898 8.71 1.36 -22.07
C TYR A 898 9.73 1.59 -20.95
N PRO A 899 10.92 2.12 -21.24
CA PRO A 899 12.02 2.17 -20.28
C PRO A 899 11.83 3.20 -19.16
N ASN A 900 11.00 4.22 -19.36
CA ASN A 900 10.67 5.18 -18.32
C ASN A 900 9.68 4.57 -17.32
N ALA A 901 10.21 4.01 -16.23
CA ALA A 901 9.43 3.24 -15.26
C ALA A 901 8.84 4.09 -14.12
N GLY A 902 9.36 5.30 -13.86
CA GLY A 902 8.97 6.10 -12.69
C GLY A 902 9.00 5.27 -11.41
N ALA A 903 7.90 5.27 -10.65
CA ALA A 903 7.72 4.49 -9.42
C ALA A 903 7.72 2.95 -9.65
N GLY A 904 7.68 2.50 -10.91
CA GLY A 904 7.80 1.09 -11.30
C GLY A 904 9.23 0.60 -11.46
N ALA A 905 10.27 1.43 -11.23
CA ALA A 905 11.66 1.02 -11.40
C ALA A 905 12.04 -0.16 -10.47
N GLN A 906 11.76 -0.03 -9.17
CA GLN A 906 12.05 -1.09 -8.19
C GLN A 906 11.19 -2.34 -8.40
N PRO A 907 9.84 -2.25 -8.56
CA PRO A 907 9.01 -3.42 -8.84
C PRO A 907 9.43 -4.21 -10.09
N ARG A 908 9.94 -3.53 -11.13
CA ARG A 908 10.47 -4.20 -12.33
C ARG A 908 11.73 -5.02 -12.04
N GLN A 909 12.64 -4.51 -11.22
CA GLN A 909 13.84 -5.25 -10.83
C GLN A 909 13.46 -6.49 -10.00
N GLN A 910 12.60 -6.30 -9.00
CA GLN A 910 12.10 -7.36 -8.13
C GLN A 910 11.40 -8.47 -8.92
N VAL A 911 10.46 -8.13 -9.81
CA VAL A 911 9.73 -9.17 -10.57
C VAL A 911 10.64 -9.90 -11.57
N LEU A 912 11.64 -9.23 -12.16
CA LEU A 912 12.62 -9.91 -13.03
C LEU A 912 13.48 -10.90 -12.23
N GLU A 913 13.94 -10.50 -11.04
CA GLU A 913 14.70 -11.38 -10.15
C GLU A 913 13.84 -12.57 -9.69
N THR A 914 12.60 -12.34 -9.27
CA THR A 914 11.66 -13.41 -8.88
C THR A 914 11.44 -14.41 -10.01
N VAL A 915 11.23 -13.96 -11.25
CA VAL A 915 11.01 -14.86 -12.39
C VAL A 915 12.29 -15.65 -12.73
N LYS A 916 13.47 -15.05 -12.62
CA LYS A 916 14.75 -15.76 -12.77
C LYS A 916 14.91 -16.83 -11.69
N ASN A 917 14.59 -16.49 -10.44
CA ASN A 917 14.60 -17.42 -9.32
C ASN A 917 13.63 -18.60 -9.55
N ASN A 918 12.43 -18.34 -10.08
CA ASN A 918 11.46 -19.37 -10.40
C ASN A 918 11.96 -20.36 -11.45
N ILE A 919 12.60 -19.86 -12.52
CA ILE A 919 13.20 -20.68 -13.59
C ILE A 919 14.27 -21.61 -13.02
N GLU A 920 15.22 -21.06 -12.24
CA GLU A 920 16.29 -21.85 -11.66
C GLU A 920 15.76 -22.81 -10.58
N TRP A 921 14.76 -22.38 -9.81
CA TRP A 921 14.11 -23.21 -8.80
C TRP A 921 13.49 -24.48 -9.40
N LEU A 922 12.76 -24.36 -10.52
CA LEU A 922 12.17 -25.51 -11.22
C LEU A 922 13.26 -26.49 -11.67
N LYS A 923 14.31 -25.97 -12.30
CA LYS A 923 15.43 -26.76 -12.80
C LYS A 923 16.14 -27.56 -11.70
N GLN A 924 16.24 -27.00 -10.50
CA GLN A 924 17.00 -27.58 -9.39
C GLN A 924 16.15 -28.50 -8.51
N ASN A 925 14.86 -28.19 -8.33
CA ASN A 925 14.04 -28.82 -7.29
C ASN A 925 12.96 -29.77 -7.84
N ARG A 926 12.59 -29.68 -9.12
CA ARG A 926 11.51 -30.50 -9.70
C ARG A 926 11.67 -31.99 -9.40
N GLU A 927 12.84 -32.57 -9.68
CA GLU A 927 13.08 -34.01 -9.51
C GLU A 927 13.07 -34.43 -8.04
N THR A 928 13.71 -33.64 -7.16
CA THR A 928 13.70 -33.90 -5.70
C THR A 928 12.29 -33.91 -5.14
N ILE A 929 11.46 -32.95 -5.56
CA ILE A 929 10.06 -32.85 -5.14
C ILE A 929 9.25 -34.03 -5.69
N ARG A 930 9.43 -34.38 -6.98
CA ARG A 930 8.78 -35.54 -7.60
C ARG A 930 9.10 -36.82 -6.83
N ASP A 931 10.37 -37.07 -6.56
CA ASP A 931 10.82 -38.30 -5.92
C ASP A 931 10.28 -38.40 -4.49
N TRP A 932 10.17 -37.28 -3.77
CA TRP A 932 9.54 -37.24 -2.45
C TRP A 932 8.07 -37.65 -2.52
N PHE A 933 7.27 -37.02 -3.39
CA PHE A 933 5.85 -37.38 -3.54
C PHE A 933 5.65 -38.81 -4.08
N ALA A 934 6.53 -39.30 -4.95
CA ALA A 934 6.47 -40.66 -5.48
C ALA A 934 6.84 -41.74 -4.43
N SER A 935 7.64 -41.36 -3.43
CA SER A 935 8.04 -42.26 -2.34
C SER A 935 6.96 -42.44 -1.25
N LEU A 936 5.94 -41.58 -1.24
CA LEU A 936 4.87 -41.64 -0.25
C LEU A 936 3.99 -42.90 -0.44
N PRO A 937 3.51 -43.51 0.66
CA PRO A 937 2.53 -44.60 0.57
C PRO A 937 1.28 -44.16 -0.19
N LYS A 938 0.69 -45.06 -1.01
CA LYS A 938 -0.50 -44.77 -1.83
C LYS A 938 -1.75 -44.37 -1.04
N ASP A 939 -1.76 -44.57 0.28
CA ASP A 939 -2.87 -44.25 1.19
C ASP A 939 -2.54 -43.12 2.20
N SER A 940 -1.44 -42.36 2.00
CA SER A 940 -0.87 -41.43 3.00
C SER A 940 -1.39 -40.00 3.03
#